data_AF-A0A0G0FK40-F1
#
_entry.id   AF-A0A0G0FK40-F1
#
_cell.length_a   1.000
_cell.length_b   1.000
_cell.length_c   1.000
_cell.angle_alpha   90.00
_cell.angle_beta   90.00
_cell.angle_gamma   90.00
#
_symmetry.space_group_name_H-M   'P 1'
#
loop_
_entity.id
_entity.type
_entity.pdbx_description
1 polymer ?
#
loop_
_entity_poly.entity_id
_entity_poly.type
_entity_poly.pdbx_seq_one_letter_code
_entity_poly.pdbx_strand_id
1 'polypeptide(L)'
;MDDKILPKSIGGGEFSPAQLSSVQDDLCDKLDSLHSKYGLSVKPSSMLRGAVFVTQKELRNNSDWMTQAANSLREILYPFYSKEIKNIPSNKKNILEEYGSVRATDDKLIQEMGRVYGLLNGLAHHGNIKKNNVDLSKFSPEDFEKLFIDFESVMLKALSRQLDIHQQVDKIITSKEIEIDASDIKDLINLNFDTHQYFFFKADNRWLKWLWKNGFLEIVKEKGKDENQFSYTLPELQYLVNISEKDPTGVVDIILQVPVSKENFNPEVVSRFLWICGSLAADQVARIVSKIRDEKWIQLMRRFNNFGFEYEKMLEKLFEAKDWSNLLVLAEAVLAIYPKKDVTEEENEYETDNPFYFKDLRQIKVFEYLVSVDDKNLEKFLGLVLDVMKKIIPSEKRKNKSKFFEIADSVGFYDVDFFTLEFDDERHLSYRDDVKNIATTMKKLVQRMIEKNQSNPKNVRKVYEKYVDTLPLSQTMWRFRLFVLAQRPDVFKEELKKAFFEFFEKEESYELILGAEYDQALKKGFSILSNDEKRQYVEKVVDFFGKKREDQTDEKWHKHKGREMLACVYSELTEEERNNAEKILKGKIEKEFNPEPSIVSGMAGCIASKGPISLEDLQKISVPEVVVKLSNEWTPENLRKMDTERDFMNPLNADGMGNLLKQDIAQRFDLYVSNAELFFDREKLDQHYTYSFFQGVCDVLRQNKFQENVNLEKILSLVEKIIESDEKESLPKDEKRRERFDTWVAGWNSVYYAMSDVVKELLGEGKDKALIDFSVYRERLLAIIKYLLSHGSPDEENNMKEDGNDPFSVAINSVRGRAFQSFVLFTYRDGDSFAKDAEVKISDDVKKIYEKILDKEKTYAIMFLYGHYLPSFYYRDKKWITKLTSNIFSEDAENHDLYIAAWEGYISANIYGDMFSEFKNLYERAIKLNPNSYTKRKYFRELDDGLATHLALAYVHFPDFSIDSELFKLFWGTSNAKRHEEFISFVGRHAISRDGALKFIQENKIDIKNIKKLWDWTLNNVVDREVFVGFGFWMDKEQNVFGNSKWLADHLGRTLEKSKGEINWDYGLIKSLPALAEQAPEETLRILKAYLLDHCLNKPESFRNSIYVDDFLSAFNVLYKNGDDDMKLKIYELINELILKGGSRFWKLKEVIENSKIKK
;
A
#
# COMPACT_ATOMS: atom_id res chain seq x y z
N MET A 1 -1.97 85.53 -20.59
CA MET A 1 -2.05 86.16 -21.91
C MET A 1 -2.88 85.23 -22.78
N ASP A 2 -4.08 85.69 -23.08
CA ASP A 2 -5.01 85.35 -24.16
C ASP A 2 -5.04 83.95 -24.78
N ASP A 3 -6.19 83.30 -24.54
CA ASP A 3 -6.90 82.43 -25.48
C ASP A 3 -6.97 83.01 -26.89
N LYS A 4 -6.94 82.13 -27.91
CA LYS A 4 -7.93 82.18 -29.02
C LYS A 4 -7.97 80.89 -29.86
N ILE A 5 -9.15 80.27 -29.76
CA ILE A 5 -9.96 79.58 -30.80
C ILE A 5 -9.55 78.15 -31.19
N LEU A 6 -10.26 77.19 -30.57
CA LEU A 6 -10.69 75.93 -31.18
C LEU A 6 -12.23 75.85 -31.15
N PRO A 7 -12.87 75.16 -32.11
CA PRO A 7 -14.28 75.34 -32.46
C PRO A 7 -15.24 74.78 -31.39
N LYS A 8 -16.42 75.42 -31.31
CA LYS A 8 -17.53 75.09 -30.39
C LYS A 8 -17.91 73.61 -30.47
N SER A 9 -18.02 72.98 -29.30
CA SER A 9 -18.69 71.70 -29.13
C SER A 9 -20.17 71.80 -29.53
N ILE A 10 -20.65 70.79 -30.23
CA ILE A 10 -22.07 70.53 -30.38
C ILE A 10 -22.51 69.81 -29.10
N GLY A 11 -23.39 70.44 -28.31
CA GLY A 11 -24.06 69.79 -27.18
C GLY A 11 -24.02 70.56 -25.85
N GLY A 12 -24.62 71.76 -25.82
CA GLY A 12 -24.88 72.51 -24.58
C GLY A 12 -26.23 72.17 -23.94
N GLY A 13 -26.48 70.88 -23.68
CA GLY A 13 -27.64 70.40 -22.93
C GLY A 13 -27.22 69.34 -21.92
N GLU A 14 -27.71 69.46 -20.68
CA GLU A 14 -27.51 68.46 -19.61
C GLU A 14 -28.23 67.14 -19.98
N PHE A 15 -27.58 66.30 -20.77
CA PHE A 15 -28.04 64.93 -21.01
C PHE A 15 -27.52 64.01 -19.89
N SER A 16 -28.40 63.20 -19.31
CA SER A 16 -28.02 62.24 -18.27
C SER A 16 -27.07 61.17 -18.82
N PRO A 17 -26.08 60.69 -18.03
CA PRO A 17 -25.24 59.56 -18.42
C PRO A 17 -26.08 58.35 -18.85
N ALA A 18 -25.61 57.60 -19.84
CA ALA A 18 -26.28 56.37 -20.27
C ALA A 18 -26.37 55.38 -19.11
N GLN A 19 -27.60 55.03 -18.71
CA GLN A 19 -27.84 53.91 -17.81
C GLN A 19 -27.68 52.60 -18.60
N LEU A 20 -26.74 51.77 -18.16
CA LEU A 20 -26.54 50.46 -18.74
C LEU A 20 -27.55 49.47 -18.15
N SER A 21 -27.96 48.49 -18.96
CA SER A 21 -28.62 47.30 -18.45
C SER A 21 -27.60 46.42 -17.70
N SER A 22 -28.07 45.51 -16.84
CA SER A 22 -27.19 44.55 -16.16
C SER A 22 -26.39 43.68 -17.15
N VAL A 23 -26.95 43.42 -18.33
CA VAL A 23 -26.29 42.68 -19.42
C VAL A 23 -25.15 43.51 -20.03
N GLN A 24 -25.35 44.82 -20.20
CA GLN A 24 -24.32 45.74 -20.70
C GLN A 24 -23.22 46.00 -19.67
N ASP A 25 -23.55 46.01 -18.38
CA ASP A 25 -22.54 46.10 -17.30
C ASP A 25 -21.67 44.82 -17.26
N ASP A 26 -22.26 43.61 -17.35
CA ASP A 26 -21.49 42.36 -17.46
C ASP A 26 -20.59 42.34 -18.71
N LEU A 27 -21.13 42.79 -19.85
CA LEU A 27 -20.34 42.89 -21.08
C LEU A 27 -19.19 43.91 -20.94
N CYS A 28 -19.41 45.03 -20.25
CA CYS A 28 -18.34 46.00 -19.96
C CYS A 28 -17.20 45.36 -19.17
N ASP A 29 -17.52 44.62 -18.10
CA ASP A 29 -16.51 43.98 -17.23
C ASP A 29 -15.71 42.93 -18.02
N LYS A 30 -16.38 42.13 -18.84
CA LYS A 30 -15.75 41.10 -19.69
C LYS A 30 -14.84 41.71 -20.76
N LEU A 31 -15.29 42.79 -21.41
CA LEU A 31 -14.50 43.49 -22.42
C LEU A 31 -13.27 44.18 -21.81
N ASP A 32 -13.43 44.83 -20.66
CA ASP A 32 -12.29 45.44 -19.96
C ASP A 32 -11.29 44.37 -19.48
N SER A 33 -11.76 43.23 -18.96
CA SER A 33 -10.91 42.09 -18.58
C SER A 33 -10.15 41.53 -19.78
N LEU A 34 -10.82 41.28 -20.91
CA LEU A 34 -10.18 40.84 -22.16
C LEU A 34 -9.05 41.78 -22.58
N HIS A 35 -9.30 43.09 -22.60
CA HIS A 35 -8.38 44.06 -23.16
C HIS A 35 -7.32 44.58 -22.19
N SER A 36 -7.44 44.28 -20.90
CA SER A 36 -6.46 44.65 -19.86
C SER A 36 -5.02 44.21 -20.22
N LYS A 37 -4.88 43.09 -20.93
CA LYS A 37 -3.60 42.51 -21.37
C LYS A 37 -2.96 43.24 -22.57
N TYR A 38 -3.72 44.05 -23.30
CA TYR A 38 -3.30 44.63 -24.58
C TYR A 38 -3.07 46.15 -24.57
N GLY A 39 -3.31 46.83 -23.43
CA GLY A 39 -2.92 48.23 -23.22
C GLY A 39 -3.58 49.24 -24.17
N LEU A 40 -4.89 49.09 -24.42
CA LEU A 40 -5.65 50.04 -25.25
C LEU A 40 -5.69 51.44 -24.63
N SER A 41 -5.66 52.48 -25.48
CA SER A 41 -5.66 53.89 -25.05
C SER A 41 -6.98 54.35 -24.41
N VAL A 42 -8.08 53.64 -24.70
CA VAL A 42 -9.41 53.89 -24.15
C VAL A 42 -10.01 52.54 -23.72
N LYS A 43 -10.65 52.50 -22.55
CA LYS A 43 -11.31 51.28 -22.05
C LYS A 43 -12.50 50.89 -22.94
N PRO A 44 -12.62 49.62 -23.35
CA PRO A 44 -13.79 49.13 -24.09
C PRO A 44 -15.13 49.45 -23.44
N SER A 45 -15.23 49.38 -22.11
CA SER A 45 -16.43 49.77 -21.37
C SER A 45 -16.82 51.24 -21.60
N SER A 46 -15.84 52.13 -21.74
CA SER A 46 -16.07 53.55 -22.05
C SER A 46 -16.57 53.73 -23.48
N MET A 47 -16.06 52.93 -24.43
CA MET A 47 -16.54 52.92 -25.81
C MET A 47 -17.97 52.39 -25.89
N LEU A 48 -18.29 51.32 -25.16
CA LEU A 48 -19.65 50.75 -25.12
C LEU A 48 -20.63 51.75 -24.48
N ARG A 49 -20.28 52.38 -23.36
CA ARG A 49 -21.08 53.47 -22.75
C ARG A 49 -21.30 54.62 -23.72
N GLY A 50 -20.28 55.01 -24.48
CA GLY A 50 -20.40 56.01 -25.53
C GLY A 50 -21.35 55.58 -26.66
N ALA A 51 -21.29 54.32 -27.08
CA ALA A 51 -22.21 53.76 -28.07
C ALA A 51 -23.67 53.77 -27.56
N VAL A 52 -23.91 53.31 -26.33
CA VAL A 52 -25.26 53.32 -25.71
C VAL A 52 -25.76 54.74 -25.50
N PHE A 53 -24.89 55.69 -25.18
CA PHE A 53 -25.26 57.09 -25.02
C PHE A 53 -25.85 57.66 -26.32
N VAL A 54 -25.14 57.55 -27.44
CA VAL A 54 -25.59 58.17 -28.70
C VAL A 54 -26.81 57.49 -29.34
N THR A 55 -27.20 56.28 -28.90
CA THR A 55 -28.41 55.59 -29.38
C THR A 55 -29.70 55.99 -28.64
N GLN A 56 -29.59 56.81 -27.58
CA GLN A 56 -30.73 57.35 -26.84
C GLN A 56 -31.69 58.10 -27.77
N LYS A 57 -33.00 57.93 -27.55
CA LYS A 57 -34.03 58.48 -28.44
C LYS A 57 -33.92 60.00 -28.60
N GLU A 58 -33.50 60.71 -27.55
CA GLU A 58 -33.34 62.16 -27.55
C GLU A 58 -32.19 62.64 -28.45
N LEU A 59 -31.19 61.79 -28.74
CA LEU A 59 -29.99 62.12 -29.51
C LEU A 59 -30.06 61.70 -30.98
N ARG A 60 -31.12 60.99 -31.39
CA ARG A 60 -31.30 60.51 -32.78
C ARG A 60 -31.56 61.63 -33.81
N ASN A 61 -31.75 62.87 -33.36
CA ASN A 61 -31.82 64.04 -34.24
C ASN A 61 -30.47 64.36 -34.92
N ASN A 62 -29.35 63.83 -34.41
CA ASN A 62 -28.04 63.90 -35.07
C ASN A 62 -27.96 62.84 -36.18
N SER A 63 -27.88 63.22 -37.44
CA SER A 63 -27.84 62.29 -38.59
C SER A 63 -26.71 61.25 -38.53
N ASP A 64 -25.63 61.50 -37.79
CA ASP A 64 -24.47 60.62 -37.69
C ASP A 64 -24.49 59.67 -36.48
N TRP A 65 -25.58 59.64 -35.69
CA TRP A 65 -25.64 58.88 -34.44
C TRP A 65 -25.30 57.38 -34.63
N MET A 66 -25.77 56.75 -35.72
CA MET A 66 -25.46 55.35 -36.07
C MET A 66 -23.99 55.15 -36.40
N THR A 67 -23.40 56.06 -37.18
CA THR A 67 -21.97 56.01 -37.55
C THR A 67 -21.09 56.19 -36.32
N GLN A 68 -21.46 57.09 -35.40
CA GLN A 68 -20.75 57.29 -34.14
C GLN A 68 -20.83 56.06 -33.23
N ALA A 69 -22.01 55.47 -33.06
CA ALA A 69 -22.18 54.22 -32.31
C ALA A 69 -21.41 53.06 -32.95
N ALA A 70 -21.54 52.89 -34.27
CA ALA A 70 -20.86 51.85 -35.03
C ALA A 70 -19.34 51.96 -34.91
N ASN A 71 -18.79 53.18 -34.94
CA ASN A 71 -17.37 53.41 -34.75
C ASN A 71 -16.90 52.93 -33.37
N SER A 72 -17.62 53.30 -32.29
CA SER A 72 -17.29 52.85 -30.94
C SER A 72 -17.32 51.32 -30.79
N LEU A 73 -18.37 50.65 -31.30
CA LEU A 73 -18.46 49.19 -31.24
C LEU A 73 -17.42 48.49 -32.12
N ARG A 74 -17.08 49.08 -33.27
CA ARG A 74 -16.01 48.59 -34.14
C ARG A 74 -14.66 48.65 -33.44
N GLU A 75 -14.35 49.75 -32.77
CA GLU A 75 -13.07 49.92 -32.05
C GLU A 75 -12.88 48.87 -30.96
N ILE A 76 -13.95 48.47 -30.27
CA ILE A 76 -13.91 47.36 -29.31
C ILE A 76 -13.45 46.07 -29.98
N LEU A 77 -13.94 45.79 -31.19
CA LEU A 77 -13.59 44.59 -31.96
C LEU A 77 -12.29 44.73 -32.76
N TYR A 78 -11.81 45.94 -33.02
CA TYR A 78 -10.67 46.22 -33.89
C TYR A 78 -9.40 45.41 -33.54
N PRO A 79 -9.07 45.16 -32.26
CA PRO A 79 -7.98 44.25 -31.87
C PRO A 79 -8.05 42.85 -32.47
N PHE A 80 -9.24 42.31 -32.75
CA PHE A 80 -9.40 40.99 -33.36
C PHE A 80 -9.10 40.97 -34.88
N TYR A 81 -8.95 42.13 -35.52
CA TYR A 81 -8.92 42.26 -36.98
C TYR A 81 -7.75 43.11 -37.51
N SER A 82 -7.04 43.87 -36.66
CA SER A 82 -5.91 44.70 -37.07
C SER A 82 -4.57 43.95 -37.00
N LYS A 83 -3.77 44.05 -38.07
CA LYS A 83 -2.38 43.58 -38.10
C LYS A 83 -1.37 44.64 -37.63
N GLU A 84 -1.84 45.87 -37.36
CA GLU A 84 -0.97 47.03 -37.12
C GLU A 84 -0.62 47.22 -35.64
N ILE A 85 -1.31 46.52 -34.72
CA ILE A 85 -1.04 46.58 -33.28
C ILE A 85 0.02 45.52 -32.92
N LYS A 86 1.27 45.96 -32.71
CA LYS A 86 2.46 45.10 -32.50
C LYS A 86 2.38 44.11 -31.32
N ASN A 87 1.40 44.25 -30.42
CA ASN A 87 1.29 43.49 -29.17
C ASN A 87 0.03 42.61 -29.05
N ILE A 88 -0.77 42.45 -30.11
CA ILE A 88 -2.02 41.66 -30.09
C ILE A 88 -1.89 40.45 -31.03
N PRO A 89 -2.20 39.23 -30.58
CA PRO A 89 -2.22 38.06 -31.46
C PRO A 89 -3.15 38.29 -32.64
N SER A 90 -2.70 38.07 -33.88
CA SER A 90 -3.56 38.25 -35.06
C SER A 90 -4.63 37.16 -35.23
N ASN A 91 -4.70 36.20 -34.29
CA ASN A 91 -5.61 35.06 -34.32
C ASN A 91 -6.68 35.21 -33.21
N LYS A 92 -7.93 35.40 -33.64
CA LYS A 92 -9.10 35.58 -32.76
C LYS A 92 -9.28 34.44 -31.77
N LYS A 93 -8.99 33.21 -32.21
CA LYS A 93 -9.08 32.01 -31.38
C LYS A 93 -8.11 32.09 -30.19
N ASN A 94 -6.85 32.46 -30.45
CA ASN A 94 -5.86 32.63 -29.39
C ASN A 94 -6.26 33.72 -28.39
N ILE A 95 -6.82 34.85 -28.85
CA ILE A 95 -7.31 35.91 -27.96
C ILE A 95 -8.40 35.38 -27.02
N LEU A 96 -9.37 34.62 -27.56
CA LEU A 96 -10.44 34.03 -26.77
C LEU A 96 -9.93 32.92 -25.83
N GLU A 97 -8.96 32.11 -26.27
CA GLU A 97 -8.28 31.09 -25.44
C GLU A 97 -7.51 31.75 -24.28
N GLU A 98 -6.74 32.82 -24.54
CA GLU A 98 -6.00 33.59 -23.53
C GLU A 98 -6.90 34.30 -22.51
N TYR A 99 -8.13 34.61 -22.90
CA TYR A 99 -9.18 35.14 -22.02
C TYR A 99 -9.83 34.05 -21.15
N GLY A 100 -9.69 32.78 -21.52
CA GLY A 100 -10.34 31.64 -20.87
C GLY A 100 -11.77 31.39 -21.35
N SER A 101 -12.10 31.79 -22.60
CA SER A 101 -13.39 31.50 -23.21
C SER A 101 -13.52 30.02 -23.55
N VAL A 102 -14.64 29.43 -23.16
CA VAL A 102 -15.00 28.04 -23.50
C VAL A 102 -15.48 27.88 -24.94
N ARG A 103 -15.77 29.00 -25.62
CA ARG A 103 -16.24 29.05 -27.01
C ARG A 103 -15.17 29.53 -27.98
N ALA A 104 -13.90 29.59 -27.55
CA ALA A 104 -12.81 30.06 -28.39
C ALA A 104 -12.61 29.21 -29.66
N THR A 105 -13.03 27.94 -29.63
CA THR A 105 -12.97 26.98 -30.73
C THR A 105 -14.25 26.91 -31.58
N ASP A 106 -15.27 27.72 -31.28
CA ASP A 106 -16.54 27.74 -32.01
C ASP A 106 -16.42 28.54 -33.31
N ASP A 107 -16.14 27.83 -34.41
CA ASP A 107 -15.95 28.44 -35.74
C ASP A 107 -17.19 29.22 -36.21
N LYS A 108 -18.41 28.79 -35.83
CA LYS A 108 -19.64 29.50 -36.21
C LYS A 108 -19.70 30.85 -35.49
N LEU A 109 -19.43 30.86 -34.18
CA LEU A 109 -19.39 32.10 -33.40
C LEU A 109 -18.31 33.06 -33.92
N ILE A 110 -17.13 32.54 -34.27
CA ILE A 110 -16.04 33.35 -34.85
C ILE A 110 -16.44 33.97 -36.20
N GLN A 111 -17.20 33.25 -37.02
CA GLN A 111 -17.77 33.77 -38.27
C GLN A 111 -18.82 34.87 -38.01
N GLU A 112 -19.69 34.68 -37.01
CA GLU A 112 -20.67 35.69 -36.60
C GLU A 112 -20.02 36.97 -36.09
N MET A 113 -18.97 36.86 -35.26
CA MET A 113 -18.13 38.01 -34.87
C MET A 113 -17.57 38.75 -36.09
N GLY A 114 -17.16 38.00 -37.13
CA GLY A 114 -16.68 38.54 -38.40
C GLY A 114 -17.76 39.31 -39.17
N ARG A 115 -18.98 38.77 -39.20
CA ARG A 115 -20.14 39.42 -39.80
C ARG A 115 -20.46 40.74 -39.09
N VAL A 116 -20.56 40.71 -37.76
CA VAL A 116 -20.86 41.91 -36.94
C VAL A 116 -19.78 42.98 -37.15
N TYR A 117 -18.50 42.62 -37.05
CA TYR A 117 -17.41 43.56 -37.31
C TYR A 117 -17.46 44.15 -38.72
N GLY A 118 -17.71 43.33 -39.74
CA GLY A 118 -17.81 43.77 -41.13
C GLY A 118 -18.90 44.81 -41.35
N LEU A 119 -20.07 44.62 -40.72
CA LEU A 119 -21.18 45.57 -40.78
C LEU A 119 -20.85 46.87 -40.04
N LEU A 120 -20.32 46.78 -38.81
CA LEU A 120 -19.92 47.95 -38.02
C LEU A 120 -18.84 48.78 -38.74
N ASN A 121 -17.84 48.13 -39.33
CA ASN A 121 -16.78 48.79 -40.09
C ASN A 121 -17.31 49.48 -41.36
N GLY A 122 -18.32 48.90 -42.03
CA GLY A 122 -19.00 49.53 -43.17
C GLY A 122 -19.74 50.80 -42.78
N LEU A 123 -20.46 50.77 -41.65
CA LEU A 123 -21.22 51.92 -41.13
C LEU A 123 -20.30 53.05 -40.61
N ALA A 124 -19.19 52.70 -39.95
CA ALA A 124 -18.23 53.65 -39.40
C ALA A 124 -17.52 54.50 -40.48
N HIS A 125 -17.35 53.96 -41.70
CA HIS A 125 -16.67 54.62 -42.82
C HIS A 125 -17.61 55.15 -43.91
N HIS A 126 -18.89 55.40 -43.59
CA HIS A 126 -19.92 55.83 -44.55
C HIS A 126 -19.97 54.99 -45.84
N GLY A 127 -19.69 53.68 -45.77
CA GLY A 127 -19.75 52.77 -46.93
C GLY A 127 -18.64 52.98 -47.96
N ASN A 128 -17.64 53.85 -47.72
CA ASN A 128 -16.57 54.18 -48.68
C ASN A 128 -15.47 53.11 -48.84
N ILE A 129 -15.65 51.90 -48.28
CA ILE A 129 -14.68 50.81 -48.39
C ILE A 129 -14.97 50.03 -49.66
N LYS A 130 -13.98 49.93 -50.55
CA LYS A 130 -14.05 49.32 -51.90
C LYS A 130 -14.50 47.84 -51.97
N LYS A 131 -14.97 47.22 -50.88
CA LYS A 131 -15.21 45.77 -50.79
C LYS A 131 -16.34 45.27 -49.85
N ASN A 132 -17.41 46.01 -49.48
CA ASN A 132 -18.59 45.37 -48.85
C ASN A 132 -19.99 46.05 -48.94
N ASN A 133 -20.94 45.27 -49.47
CA ASN A 133 -22.40 45.02 -49.29
C ASN A 133 -23.40 45.86 -48.44
N VAL A 134 -23.07 46.97 -47.77
CA VAL A 134 -24.11 47.74 -47.03
C VAL A 134 -24.58 48.95 -47.82
N ASP A 135 -25.79 48.89 -48.37
CA ASP A 135 -26.46 50.02 -48.99
C ASP A 135 -27.02 50.95 -47.90
N LEU A 136 -26.22 51.94 -47.49
CA LEU A 136 -26.57 52.92 -46.47
C LEU A 136 -27.87 53.69 -46.79
N SER A 137 -28.30 53.75 -48.05
CA SER A 137 -29.57 54.38 -48.43
C SER A 137 -30.80 53.58 -48.01
N LYS A 138 -30.62 52.31 -47.60
CA LYS A 138 -31.67 51.38 -47.18
C LYS A 138 -31.49 50.85 -45.75
N PHE A 139 -30.44 51.27 -45.04
CA PHE A 139 -30.15 50.81 -43.68
C PHE A 139 -30.93 51.66 -42.66
N SER A 140 -31.90 51.07 -41.99
CA SER A 140 -32.81 51.77 -41.08
C SER A 140 -32.28 51.85 -39.63
N PRO A 141 -32.80 52.76 -38.79
CA PRO A 141 -32.58 52.73 -37.34
C PRO A 141 -32.88 51.37 -36.71
N GLU A 142 -33.92 50.67 -37.18
CA GLU A 142 -34.31 49.34 -36.71
C GLU A 142 -33.25 48.28 -37.07
N ASP A 143 -32.64 48.38 -38.26
CA ASP A 143 -31.52 47.50 -38.66
C ASP A 143 -30.29 47.72 -37.78
N PHE A 144 -30.05 48.97 -37.36
CA PHE A 144 -28.95 49.29 -36.43
C PHE A 144 -29.23 48.76 -35.01
N GLU A 145 -30.46 48.90 -34.50
CA GLU A 145 -30.84 48.34 -33.21
C GLU A 145 -30.64 46.81 -33.19
N LYS A 146 -31.02 46.15 -34.28
CA LYS A 146 -30.76 44.71 -34.44
C LYS A 146 -29.26 44.39 -34.49
N LEU A 147 -28.45 45.18 -35.20
CA LEU A 147 -26.99 45.01 -35.23
C LEU A 147 -26.35 45.23 -33.85
N PHE A 148 -26.87 46.16 -33.05
CA PHE A 148 -26.40 46.41 -31.69
C PHE A 148 -26.71 45.21 -30.79
N ILE A 149 -27.93 44.68 -30.86
CA ILE A 149 -28.34 43.46 -30.13
C ILE A 149 -27.49 42.26 -30.59
N ASP A 150 -27.25 42.12 -31.89
CA ASP A 150 -26.35 41.10 -32.45
C ASP A 150 -24.94 41.23 -31.87
N PHE A 151 -24.40 42.45 -31.77
CA PHE A 151 -23.10 42.70 -31.15
C PHE A 151 -23.08 42.27 -29.68
N GLU A 152 -24.04 42.69 -28.87
CA GLU A 152 -24.11 42.32 -27.46
C GLU A 152 -24.19 40.80 -27.29
N SER A 153 -25.10 40.16 -28.02
CA SER A 153 -25.33 38.71 -27.97
C SER A 153 -24.09 37.91 -28.38
N VAL A 154 -23.47 38.27 -29.51
CA VAL A 154 -22.27 37.59 -30.02
C VAL A 154 -21.10 37.76 -29.05
N MET A 155 -20.90 38.96 -28.51
CA MET A 155 -19.77 39.21 -27.60
C MET A 155 -19.96 38.54 -26.24
N LEU A 156 -21.17 38.53 -25.68
CA LEU A 156 -21.44 37.80 -24.44
C LEU A 156 -21.21 36.29 -24.59
N LYS A 157 -21.61 35.71 -25.73
CA LYS A 157 -21.30 34.31 -26.05
C LYS A 157 -19.79 34.10 -26.21
N ALA A 158 -19.11 34.96 -26.97
CA ALA A 158 -17.68 34.84 -27.22
C ALA A 158 -16.84 34.95 -25.95
N LEU A 159 -17.30 35.73 -24.96
CA LEU A 159 -16.62 35.95 -23.69
C LEU A 159 -17.18 35.13 -22.52
N SER A 160 -17.84 34.01 -22.83
CA SER A 160 -18.32 33.06 -21.82
C SER A 160 -17.17 32.23 -21.24
N ARG A 161 -16.97 32.35 -19.93
CA ARG A 161 -16.05 31.53 -19.12
C ARG A 161 -16.76 30.26 -18.63
N GLN A 162 -16.02 29.27 -18.13
CA GLN A 162 -16.60 28.01 -17.62
C GLN A 162 -17.58 28.25 -16.46
N LEU A 163 -17.26 29.21 -15.59
CA LEU A 163 -18.16 29.65 -14.52
C LEU A 163 -19.49 30.22 -15.06
N ASP A 164 -19.48 30.90 -16.20
CA ASP A 164 -20.71 31.42 -16.83
C ASP A 164 -21.57 30.27 -17.37
N ILE A 165 -20.94 29.23 -17.92
CA ILE A 165 -21.63 28.03 -18.39
C ILE A 165 -22.25 27.25 -17.24
N HIS A 166 -21.55 27.11 -16.11
CA HIS A 166 -22.15 26.52 -14.90
C HIS A 166 -23.39 27.28 -14.44
N GLN A 167 -23.35 28.62 -14.43
CA GLN A 167 -24.52 29.43 -14.10
C GLN A 167 -25.68 29.23 -15.09
N GLN A 168 -25.38 29.03 -16.38
CA GLN A 168 -26.40 28.69 -17.38
C GLN A 168 -27.03 27.33 -17.08
N VAL A 169 -26.21 26.31 -16.77
CA VAL A 169 -26.69 24.98 -16.34
C VAL A 169 -27.55 25.10 -15.08
N ASP A 170 -27.11 25.83 -14.06
CA ASP A 170 -27.85 25.99 -12.81
C ASP A 170 -29.22 26.65 -13.04
N LYS A 171 -29.31 27.66 -13.92
CA LYS A 171 -30.58 28.28 -14.32
C LYS A 171 -31.51 27.31 -15.04
N ILE A 172 -30.97 26.48 -15.94
CA ILE A 172 -31.73 25.46 -16.68
C ILE A 172 -32.30 24.42 -15.72
N ILE A 173 -31.47 23.87 -14.83
CA ILE A 173 -31.85 22.82 -13.90
C ILE A 173 -32.88 23.31 -12.87
N THR A 174 -32.77 24.57 -12.43
CA THR A 174 -33.68 25.17 -11.44
C THR A 174 -35.03 25.63 -12.02
N SER A 175 -35.22 25.60 -13.35
CA SER A 175 -36.51 25.87 -13.97
C SER A 175 -37.60 24.90 -13.47
N LYS A 176 -38.83 25.42 -13.31
CA LYS A 176 -39.98 24.61 -12.85
C LYS A 176 -40.48 23.64 -13.92
N GLU A 177 -40.44 24.06 -15.19
CA GLU A 177 -40.90 23.28 -16.34
C GLU A 177 -39.73 23.00 -17.29
N ILE A 178 -39.68 21.77 -17.82
CA ILE A 178 -38.69 21.34 -18.82
C ILE A 178 -39.29 21.63 -20.20
N GLU A 179 -39.38 22.91 -20.56
CA GLU A 179 -39.80 23.41 -21.87
C GLU A 179 -38.58 23.86 -22.71
N ILE A 180 -37.52 23.04 -22.74
CA ILE A 180 -36.26 23.36 -23.42
C ILE A 180 -36.06 22.37 -24.57
N ASP A 181 -35.56 22.87 -25.70
CA ASP A 181 -35.23 22.04 -26.87
C ASP A 181 -34.05 21.10 -26.54
N ALA A 182 -34.18 19.83 -26.92
CA ALA A 182 -33.11 18.85 -26.72
C ALA A 182 -31.82 19.25 -27.45
N SER A 183 -31.92 19.94 -28.58
CA SER A 183 -30.76 20.45 -29.32
C SER A 183 -29.98 21.50 -28.53
N ASP A 184 -30.66 22.40 -27.81
CA ASP A 184 -30.01 23.44 -27.00
C ASP A 184 -29.21 22.84 -25.84
N ILE A 185 -29.76 21.82 -25.16
CA ILE A 185 -29.04 21.11 -24.09
C ILE A 185 -27.86 20.34 -24.67
N LYS A 186 -28.04 19.70 -25.83
CA LYS A 186 -26.98 18.95 -26.51
C LYS A 186 -25.82 19.87 -26.91
N ASP A 187 -26.11 21.06 -27.44
CA ASP A 187 -25.10 22.05 -27.78
C ASP A 187 -24.38 22.58 -26.53
N LEU A 188 -25.09 22.72 -25.40
CA LEU A 188 -24.51 23.16 -24.13
C LEU A 188 -23.57 22.11 -23.53
N ILE A 189 -24.01 20.86 -23.37
CA ILE A 189 -23.17 19.82 -22.74
C ILE A 189 -21.99 19.42 -23.61
N ASN A 190 -22.09 19.57 -24.93
CA ASN A 190 -20.99 19.28 -25.86
C ASN A 190 -19.95 20.41 -25.94
N LEU A 191 -20.12 21.51 -25.20
CA LEU A 191 -19.10 22.58 -25.14
C LEU A 191 -17.75 22.05 -24.66
N ASN A 192 -17.76 21.27 -23.57
CA ASN A 192 -16.60 20.59 -23.02
C ASN A 192 -17.02 19.54 -21.98
N PHE A 193 -16.08 18.67 -21.60
CA PHE A 193 -16.34 17.58 -20.66
C PHE A 193 -16.78 18.04 -19.27
N ASP A 194 -16.23 19.14 -18.74
CA ASP A 194 -16.64 19.66 -17.42
C ASP A 194 -18.11 20.10 -17.42
N THR A 195 -18.56 20.78 -18.48
CA THR A 195 -19.97 21.17 -18.65
C THR A 195 -20.87 19.94 -18.71
N HIS A 196 -20.46 18.93 -19.47
CA HIS A 196 -21.16 17.65 -19.57
C HIS A 196 -21.33 17.00 -18.19
N GLN A 197 -20.22 16.89 -17.45
CA GLN A 197 -20.22 16.31 -16.10
C GLN A 197 -21.05 17.14 -15.10
N TYR A 198 -20.93 18.47 -15.14
CA TYR A 198 -21.64 19.36 -14.23
C TYR A 198 -23.16 19.30 -14.44
N PHE A 199 -23.62 19.21 -15.69
CA PHE A 199 -25.05 19.05 -16.01
C PHE A 199 -25.64 17.79 -15.35
N PHE A 200 -25.03 16.62 -15.55
CA PHE A 200 -25.50 15.37 -14.96
C PHE A 200 -25.36 15.33 -13.43
N PHE A 201 -24.36 16.02 -12.88
CA PHE A 201 -24.23 16.17 -11.43
C PHE A 201 -25.38 16.99 -10.82
N LYS A 202 -25.85 18.03 -11.53
CA LYS A 202 -26.93 18.91 -11.05
C LYS A 202 -28.33 18.42 -11.38
N ALA A 203 -28.50 17.65 -12.46
CA ALA A 203 -29.79 17.14 -12.88
C ALA A 203 -30.45 16.33 -11.75
N ASP A 204 -31.73 16.62 -11.50
CA ASP A 204 -32.54 15.91 -10.51
C ASP A 204 -33.42 14.83 -11.15
N ASN A 205 -34.28 14.19 -10.34
CA ASN A 205 -35.13 13.08 -10.80
C ASN A 205 -36.20 13.51 -11.82
N ARG A 206 -36.56 14.80 -11.92
CA ARG A 206 -37.53 15.30 -12.91
C ARG A 206 -37.03 15.08 -14.35
N TRP A 207 -35.71 15.07 -14.52
CA TRP A 207 -35.06 14.95 -15.81
C TRP A 207 -34.99 13.50 -16.34
N LEU A 208 -35.18 12.48 -15.50
CA LEU A 208 -34.88 11.08 -15.86
C LEU A 208 -35.60 10.62 -17.14
N LYS A 209 -36.93 10.78 -17.18
CA LYS A 209 -37.76 10.39 -18.34
C LYS A 209 -37.45 11.22 -19.58
N TRP A 210 -37.19 12.51 -19.40
CA TRP A 210 -36.88 13.41 -20.51
C TRP A 210 -35.51 13.11 -21.12
N LEU A 211 -34.49 12.88 -20.29
CA LEU A 211 -33.13 12.52 -20.73
C LEU A 211 -33.11 11.18 -21.45
N TRP A 212 -33.82 10.17 -20.92
CA TRP A 212 -33.96 8.88 -21.60
C TRP A 212 -34.65 9.02 -22.97
N LYS A 213 -35.81 9.70 -23.02
CA LYS A 213 -36.59 9.87 -24.26
C LYS A 213 -35.83 10.62 -25.35
N ASN A 214 -34.97 11.57 -24.99
CA ASN A 214 -34.19 12.39 -25.92
C ASN A 214 -32.78 11.83 -26.19
N GLY A 215 -32.44 10.65 -25.68
CA GLY A 215 -31.21 9.94 -26.02
C GLY A 215 -29.94 10.41 -25.29
N PHE A 216 -30.06 11.15 -24.18
CA PHE A 216 -28.92 11.65 -23.40
C PHE A 216 -28.24 10.57 -22.55
N LEU A 217 -28.86 9.40 -22.40
CA LEU A 217 -28.33 8.28 -21.62
C LEU A 217 -27.96 7.08 -22.51
N GLU A 218 -27.94 7.24 -23.84
CA GLU A 218 -27.68 6.13 -24.78
C GLU A 218 -26.25 5.56 -24.63
N ILE A 219 -25.31 6.36 -24.11
CA ILE A 219 -23.91 5.96 -23.88
C ILE A 219 -23.77 4.72 -23.00
N VAL A 220 -24.74 4.44 -22.11
CA VAL A 220 -24.72 3.24 -21.26
C VAL A 220 -24.94 1.95 -22.04
N LYS A 221 -25.38 2.04 -23.30
CA LYS A 221 -25.53 0.90 -24.23
C LYS A 221 -24.26 0.66 -25.05
N GLU A 222 -23.30 1.58 -25.02
CA GLU A 222 -22.07 1.49 -25.79
C GLU A 222 -21.03 0.60 -25.11
N LYS A 223 -20.24 -0.07 -25.94
CA LYS A 223 -19.14 -0.93 -25.49
C LYS A 223 -18.05 -0.11 -24.79
N GLY A 224 -17.48 -0.64 -23.71
CA GLY A 224 -16.36 -0.01 -23.01
C GLY A 224 -15.11 0.07 -23.89
N LYS A 225 -14.30 1.13 -23.72
CA LYS A 225 -13.03 1.30 -24.45
C LYS A 225 -11.99 0.26 -24.05
N ASP A 226 -11.93 -0.07 -22.76
CA ASP A 226 -11.13 -1.17 -22.21
C ASP A 226 -12.03 -2.04 -21.34
N GLU A 227 -12.11 -3.33 -21.66
CA GLU A 227 -12.91 -4.31 -20.93
C GLU A 227 -12.24 -4.76 -19.63
N ASN A 228 -10.99 -4.36 -19.40
CA ASN A 228 -10.15 -4.83 -18.30
C ASN A 228 -9.88 -3.78 -17.22
N GLN A 229 -10.40 -2.57 -17.38
CA GLN A 229 -10.20 -1.48 -16.43
C GLN A 229 -11.51 -0.70 -16.23
N PHE A 230 -11.70 -0.18 -15.01
CA PHE A 230 -12.73 0.84 -14.77
C PHE A 230 -12.18 2.20 -15.20
N SER A 231 -12.94 2.93 -16.02
CA SER A 231 -12.55 4.29 -16.42
C SER A 231 -13.22 5.37 -15.56
N TYR A 232 -14.38 5.08 -14.98
CA TYR A 232 -15.24 6.03 -14.25
C TYR A 232 -15.42 7.37 -14.99
N THR A 233 -15.59 7.31 -16.31
CA THR A 233 -15.62 8.49 -17.19
C THR A 233 -17.03 8.93 -17.58
N LEU A 234 -18.09 8.23 -17.17
CA LEU A 234 -19.47 8.49 -17.60
C LEU A 234 -20.30 9.21 -16.52
N PRO A 235 -20.55 10.54 -16.63
CA PRO A 235 -21.40 11.27 -15.70
C PRO A 235 -22.84 10.73 -15.61
N GLU A 236 -23.34 10.14 -16.70
CA GLU A 236 -24.66 9.54 -16.82
C GLU A 236 -24.88 8.42 -15.80
N LEU A 237 -23.86 7.60 -15.55
CA LEU A 237 -23.94 6.53 -14.56
C LEU A 237 -24.02 7.09 -13.14
N GLN A 238 -23.26 8.15 -12.83
CA GLN A 238 -23.33 8.81 -11.53
C GLN A 238 -24.69 9.50 -11.34
N TYR A 239 -25.26 10.07 -12.39
CA TYR A 239 -26.63 10.57 -12.38
C TYR A 239 -27.63 9.46 -12.02
N LEU A 240 -27.59 8.31 -12.70
CA LEU A 240 -28.47 7.17 -12.39
C LEU A 240 -28.32 6.68 -10.94
N VAL A 241 -27.09 6.65 -10.42
CA VAL A 241 -26.84 6.33 -9.00
C VAL A 241 -27.56 7.32 -8.08
N ASN A 242 -27.38 8.63 -8.30
CA ASN A 242 -27.98 9.69 -7.47
C ASN A 242 -29.51 9.69 -7.54
N ILE A 243 -30.09 9.28 -8.66
CA ILE A 243 -31.55 9.24 -8.86
C ILE A 243 -32.18 7.94 -8.35
N SER A 244 -31.41 6.85 -8.22
CA SER A 244 -31.97 5.54 -7.82
C SER A 244 -32.72 5.54 -6.49
N GLU A 245 -32.33 6.40 -5.53
CA GLU A 245 -33.05 6.58 -4.27
C GLU A 245 -34.38 7.35 -4.41
N LYS A 246 -34.48 8.24 -5.41
CA LYS A 246 -35.63 9.14 -5.60
C LYS A 246 -36.67 8.60 -6.60
N ASP A 247 -36.22 7.90 -7.64
CA ASP A 247 -37.07 7.23 -8.65
C ASP A 247 -36.50 5.85 -9.00
N PRO A 248 -36.58 4.87 -8.07
CA PRO A 248 -36.03 3.53 -8.28
C PRO A 248 -36.68 2.81 -9.46
N THR A 249 -38.00 2.94 -9.63
CA THR A 249 -38.72 2.28 -10.73
C THR A 249 -38.27 2.80 -12.09
N GLY A 250 -38.13 4.12 -12.26
CA GLY A 250 -37.65 4.70 -13.51
C GLY A 250 -36.23 4.28 -13.87
N VAL A 251 -35.33 4.19 -12.88
CA VAL A 251 -33.95 3.73 -13.10
C VAL A 251 -33.92 2.24 -13.46
N VAL A 252 -34.73 1.41 -12.79
CA VAL A 252 -34.85 -0.03 -13.11
C VAL A 252 -35.39 -0.24 -14.53
N ASP A 253 -36.38 0.55 -14.96
CA ASP A 253 -36.92 0.49 -16.32
C ASP A 253 -35.84 0.76 -17.38
N ILE A 254 -34.91 1.68 -17.09
CA ILE A 254 -33.74 1.95 -17.93
C ILE A 254 -32.79 0.76 -17.92
N ILE A 255 -32.39 0.26 -16.74
CA ILE A 255 -31.47 -0.89 -16.61
C ILE A 255 -31.98 -2.08 -17.43
N LEU A 256 -33.29 -2.38 -17.36
CA LEU A 256 -33.89 -3.50 -18.09
C LEU A 256 -33.80 -3.34 -19.61
N GLN A 257 -33.85 -2.11 -20.13
CA GLN A 257 -33.76 -1.79 -21.56
C GLN A 257 -32.32 -1.76 -22.11
N VAL A 258 -31.31 -1.77 -21.25
CA VAL A 258 -29.89 -1.74 -21.66
C VAL A 258 -29.41 -3.18 -21.84
N PRO A 259 -29.15 -3.66 -23.06
CA PRO A 259 -28.60 -5.00 -23.26
C PRO A 259 -27.18 -5.08 -22.69
N VAL A 260 -26.82 -6.20 -22.05
CA VAL A 260 -25.44 -6.51 -21.68
C VAL A 260 -25.05 -7.85 -22.30
N SER A 261 -24.04 -7.84 -23.14
CA SER A 261 -23.48 -9.01 -23.82
C SER A 261 -22.01 -8.75 -24.14
N LYS A 262 -21.31 -9.73 -24.71
CA LYS A 262 -19.90 -9.57 -25.09
C LYS A 262 -19.70 -8.45 -26.14
N GLU A 263 -20.70 -8.22 -26.98
CA GLU A 263 -20.67 -7.24 -28.07
C GLU A 263 -20.73 -5.79 -27.56
N ASN A 264 -21.35 -5.55 -26.40
CA ASN A 264 -21.54 -4.22 -25.83
C ASN A 264 -21.12 -4.13 -24.35
N PHE A 265 -20.28 -5.06 -23.90
CA PHE A 265 -19.83 -5.11 -22.51
C PHE A 265 -19.08 -3.83 -22.15
N ASN A 266 -19.49 -3.22 -21.05
CA ASN A 266 -18.83 -2.09 -20.43
C ASN A 266 -18.77 -2.35 -18.91
N PRO A 267 -17.57 -2.64 -18.35
CA PRO A 267 -17.45 -3.02 -16.94
C PRO A 267 -17.89 -1.90 -15.99
N GLU A 268 -17.72 -0.64 -16.38
CA GLU A 268 -18.15 0.52 -15.60
C GLU A 268 -19.69 0.58 -15.48
N VAL A 269 -20.41 0.32 -16.57
CA VAL A 269 -21.88 0.28 -16.61
C VAL A 269 -22.40 -0.83 -15.70
N VAL A 270 -21.88 -2.06 -15.85
CA VAL A 270 -22.32 -3.21 -15.04
C VAL A 270 -22.00 -2.97 -13.56
N SER A 271 -20.81 -2.44 -13.23
CA SER A 271 -20.43 -2.10 -11.86
C SER A 271 -21.40 -1.09 -11.23
N ARG A 272 -21.76 -0.01 -11.94
CA ARG A 272 -22.69 1.00 -11.43
C ARG A 272 -24.14 0.51 -11.35
N PHE A 273 -24.56 -0.36 -12.28
CA PHE A 273 -25.85 -1.03 -12.18
C PHE A 273 -25.92 -1.95 -10.96
N LEU A 274 -24.87 -2.73 -10.68
CA LEU A 274 -24.80 -3.56 -9.48
C LEU A 274 -24.85 -2.71 -8.19
N TRP A 275 -24.13 -1.58 -8.16
CA TRP A 275 -24.19 -0.63 -7.05
C TRP A 275 -25.62 -0.14 -6.79
N ILE A 276 -26.34 0.24 -7.86
CA ILE A 276 -27.75 0.62 -7.79
C ILE A 276 -28.60 -0.54 -7.27
N CYS A 277 -28.44 -1.75 -7.83
CA CYS A 277 -29.20 -2.91 -7.39
C CYS A 277 -29.04 -3.20 -5.88
N GLY A 278 -27.84 -2.95 -5.33
CA GLY A 278 -27.58 -3.05 -3.90
C GLY A 278 -28.40 -2.09 -3.03
N SER A 279 -28.89 -0.96 -3.56
CA SER A 279 -29.72 0.01 -2.82
C SER A 279 -31.23 -0.15 -3.04
N LEU A 280 -31.67 -0.83 -4.11
CA LEU A 280 -33.10 -1.04 -4.46
C LEU A 280 -33.90 -1.90 -3.48
N ALA A 281 -35.22 -1.70 -3.36
CA ALA A 281 -36.11 -2.58 -2.61
C ALA A 281 -36.33 -3.96 -3.29
N ALA A 282 -36.80 -4.96 -2.55
CA ALA A 282 -36.89 -6.35 -3.01
C ALA A 282 -37.74 -6.53 -4.29
N ASP A 283 -38.85 -5.80 -4.42
CA ASP A 283 -39.73 -5.84 -5.60
C ASP A 283 -39.03 -5.34 -6.87
N GLN A 284 -38.12 -4.37 -6.73
CA GLN A 284 -37.32 -3.86 -7.85
C GLN A 284 -36.13 -4.77 -8.17
N VAL A 285 -35.46 -5.32 -7.15
CA VAL A 285 -34.39 -6.33 -7.33
C VAL A 285 -34.93 -7.55 -8.08
N ALA A 286 -36.13 -8.04 -7.70
CA ALA A 286 -36.81 -9.17 -8.35
C ALA A 286 -36.99 -9.00 -9.86
N ARG A 287 -37.10 -7.77 -10.37
CA ARG A 287 -37.23 -7.49 -11.81
C ARG A 287 -35.91 -7.68 -12.57
N ILE A 288 -34.78 -7.57 -11.89
CA ILE A 288 -33.43 -7.52 -12.49
C ILE A 288 -32.69 -8.86 -12.41
N VAL A 289 -32.96 -9.71 -11.40
CA VAL A 289 -32.15 -10.92 -11.16
C VAL A 289 -32.08 -11.88 -12.36
N SER A 290 -33.17 -12.01 -13.13
CA SER A 290 -33.19 -12.83 -14.36
C SER A 290 -32.24 -12.26 -15.41
N LYS A 291 -32.21 -10.94 -15.56
CA LYS A 291 -31.28 -10.24 -16.46
C LYS A 291 -29.83 -10.50 -16.06
N ILE A 292 -29.48 -10.36 -14.77
CA ILE A 292 -28.11 -10.64 -14.27
C ILE A 292 -27.65 -12.06 -14.65
N ARG A 293 -28.54 -13.05 -14.47
CA ARG A 293 -28.26 -14.45 -14.80
C ARG A 293 -28.17 -14.68 -16.31
N ASP A 294 -29.19 -14.26 -17.05
CA ASP A 294 -29.37 -14.60 -18.46
C ASP A 294 -28.36 -13.86 -19.36
N GLU A 295 -28.00 -12.63 -19.01
CA GLU A 295 -26.97 -11.83 -19.68
C GLU A 295 -25.56 -12.07 -19.12
N LYS A 296 -25.41 -12.99 -18.15
CA LYS A 296 -24.11 -13.45 -17.63
C LYS A 296 -23.22 -12.33 -17.07
N TRP A 297 -23.79 -11.41 -16.31
CA TRP A 297 -23.06 -10.25 -15.79
C TRP A 297 -21.86 -10.66 -14.94
N ILE A 298 -22.01 -11.67 -14.08
CA ILE A 298 -20.93 -12.18 -13.21
C ILE A 298 -19.76 -12.72 -14.05
N GLN A 299 -20.05 -13.46 -15.12
CA GLN A 299 -19.04 -14.05 -15.99
C GLN A 299 -18.30 -13.00 -16.80
N LEU A 300 -19.01 -11.98 -17.30
CA LEU A 300 -18.40 -10.83 -17.97
C LEU A 300 -17.51 -10.03 -17.02
N MET A 301 -17.90 -9.92 -15.74
CA MET A 301 -17.17 -9.20 -14.70
C MET A 301 -16.04 -10.01 -14.02
N ARG A 302 -15.64 -11.17 -14.57
CA ARG A 302 -14.67 -12.10 -13.93
C ARG A 302 -13.41 -11.44 -13.37
N ARG A 303 -12.86 -10.44 -14.07
CA ARG A 303 -11.61 -9.74 -13.67
C ARG A 303 -11.79 -8.81 -12.47
N PHE A 304 -13.03 -8.46 -12.12
CA PHE A 304 -13.38 -7.50 -11.08
C PHE A 304 -14.07 -8.14 -9.85
N ASN A 305 -14.47 -9.40 -9.95
CA ASN A 305 -15.23 -10.11 -8.94
C ASN A 305 -14.35 -10.61 -7.78
N ASN A 306 -14.05 -9.73 -6.84
CA ASN A 306 -13.37 -10.11 -5.60
C ASN A 306 -14.37 -10.57 -4.53
N PHE A 307 -15.20 -9.65 -3.99
CA PHE A 307 -16.02 -9.89 -2.78
C PHE A 307 -17.54 -9.88 -3.01
N GLY A 308 -18.04 -9.18 -4.05
CA GLY A 308 -19.47 -9.21 -4.40
C GLY A 308 -20.46 -8.61 -3.39
N PHE A 309 -20.09 -7.54 -2.66
CA PHE A 309 -20.93 -6.91 -1.63
C PHE A 309 -22.34 -6.53 -2.09
N GLU A 310 -22.49 -6.11 -3.34
CA GLU A 310 -23.79 -5.75 -3.92
C GLU A 310 -24.72 -6.96 -4.03
N TYR A 311 -24.16 -8.15 -4.25
CA TYR A 311 -24.92 -9.40 -4.32
C TYR A 311 -25.44 -9.86 -2.95
N GLU A 312 -24.68 -9.61 -1.88
CA GLU A 312 -25.15 -9.85 -0.50
C GLU A 312 -26.41 -9.03 -0.21
N LYS A 313 -26.35 -7.72 -0.42
CA LYS A 313 -27.48 -6.80 -0.22
C LYS A 313 -28.72 -7.21 -1.01
N MET A 314 -28.53 -7.68 -2.26
CA MET A 314 -29.63 -8.18 -3.07
C MET A 314 -30.23 -9.47 -2.52
N LEU A 315 -29.39 -10.44 -2.12
CA LEU A 315 -29.83 -11.70 -1.52
C LEU A 315 -30.56 -11.48 -0.20
N GLU A 316 -30.04 -10.59 0.67
CA GLU A 316 -30.65 -10.20 1.93
C GLU A 316 -32.09 -9.68 1.72
N LYS A 317 -32.27 -8.73 0.81
CA LYS A 317 -33.59 -8.13 0.53
C LYS A 317 -34.59 -9.14 -0.01
N LEU A 318 -34.16 -10.03 -0.91
CA LEU A 318 -35.01 -11.09 -1.43
C LEU A 318 -35.36 -12.12 -0.33
N PHE A 319 -34.42 -12.40 0.57
CA PHE A 319 -34.60 -13.29 1.69
C PHE A 319 -35.62 -12.74 2.70
N GLU A 320 -35.47 -11.48 3.11
CA GLU A 320 -36.39 -10.79 4.02
C GLU A 320 -37.81 -10.70 3.43
N ALA A 321 -37.92 -10.45 2.13
CA ALA A 321 -39.19 -10.43 1.41
C ALA A 321 -39.78 -11.83 1.16
N LYS A 322 -39.04 -12.90 1.49
CA LYS A 322 -39.39 -14.31 1.21
C LYS A 322 -39.65 -14.60 -0.28
N ASP A 323 -38.99 -13.87 -1.17
CA ASP A 323 -39.04 -14.11 -2.61
C ASP A 323 -38.04 -15.22 -3.01
N TRP A 324 -38.39 -16.46 -2.63
CA TRP A 324 -37.55 -17.63 -2.85
C TRP A 324 -37.27 -17.92 -4.33
N SER A 325 -38.17 -17.51 -5.23
CA SER A 325 -38.01 -17.74 -6.67
C SER A 325 -36.87 -16.89 -7.21
N ASN A 326 -36.87 -15.60 -6.91
CA ASN A 326 -35.82 -14.67 -7.37
C ASN A 326 -34.52 -14.84 -6.59
N LEU A 327 -34.59 -15.22 -5.31
CA LEU A 327 -33.41 -15.58 -4.52
C LEU A 327 -32.68 -16.78 -5.14
N LEU A 328 -33.41 -17.81 -5.59
CA LEU A 328 -32.84 -18.97 -6.25
C LEU A 328 -32.14 -18.60 -7.58
N VAL A 329 -32.76 -17.71 -8.36
CA VAL A 329 -32.18 -17.21 -9.64
C VAL A 329 -30.87 -16.46 -9.39
N LEU A 330 -30.83 -15.59 -8.37
CA LEU A 330 -29.61 -14.84 -8.04
C LEU A 330 -28.51 -15.76 -7.48
N ALA A 331 -28.87 -16.70 -6.59
CA ALA A 331 -27.92 -17.67 -6.05
C ALA A 331 -27.32 -18.57 -7.15
N GLU A 332 -28.12 -18.98 -8.15
CA GLU A 332 -27.63 -19.71 -9.32
C GLU A 332 -26.58 -18.90 -10.10
N ALA A 333 -26.79 -17.59 -10.25
CA ALA A 333 -25.84 -16.72 -10.92
C ALA A 333 -24.54 -16.54 -10.10
N VAL A 334 -24.65 -16.30 -8.80
CA VAL A 334 -23.52 -16.14 -7.86
C VAL A 334 -22.65 -17.39 -7.79
N LEU A 335 -23.25 -18.57 -7.75
CA LEU A 335 -22.57 -19.86 -7.65
C LEU A 335 -22.18 -20.44 -9.03
N ALA A 336 -22.14 -19.62 -10.07
CA ALA A 336 -21.70 -20.05 -11.39
C ALA A 336 -20.22 -20.50 -11.36
N ILE A 337 -19.93 -21.58 -12.10
CA ILE A 337 -18.61 -22.23 -12.11
C ILE A 337 -17.85 -21.92 -13.41
N TYR A 338 -16.54 -21.74 -13.26
CA TYR A 338 -15.58 -21.50 -14.33
C TYR A 338 -15.27 -22.79 -15.13
N PRO A 339 -15.45 -22.83 -16.46
CA PRO A 339 -15.08 -23.99 -17.27
C PRO A 339 -13.56 -24.14 -17.38
N LYS A 340 -12.99 -25.28 -16.95
CA LYS A 340 -11.54 -25.56 -17.05
C LYS A 340 -10.94 -25.49 -18.47
N LYS A 341 -11.76 -25.51 -19.52
CA LYS A 341 -11.31 -25.45 -20.93
C LYS A 341 -11.02 -24.04 -21.44
N ASP A 342 -11.41 -23.01 -20.69
CA ASP A 342 -11.28 -21.60 -21.08
C ASP A 342 -10.13 -20.87 -20.36
N VAL A 343 -9.25 -21.60 -19.64
CA VAL A 343 -8.04 -21.06 -19.00
C VAL A 343 -6.93 -20.96 -20.05
N THR A 344 -6.36 -19.76 -20.25
CA THR A 344 -5.21 -19.56 -21.15
C THR A 344 -3.87 -19.87 -20.45
N GLU A 345 -2.80 -20.13 -21.21
CA GLU A 345 -1.48 -20.48 -20.64
C GLU A 345 -0.86 -19.35 -19.78
N GLU A 346 -1.14 -18.08 -20.08
CA GLU A 346 -0.71 -16.91 -19.26
C GLU A 346 -1.48 -16.80 -17.93
N GLU A 347 -2.72 -17.29 -17.85
CA GLU A 347 -3.55 -17.26 -16.63
C GLU A 347 -3.11 -18.34 -15.61
N ASN A 348 -2.38 -19.38 -16.05
CA ASN A 348 -1.86 -20.46 -15.18
C ASN A 348 -0.66 -20.07 -14.29
N GLU A 349 0.03 -18.96 -14.55
CA GLU A 349 1.20 -18.57 -13.75
C GLU A 349 0.82 -18.00 -12.36
N TYR A 350 -0.42 -17.55 -12.17
CA TYR A 350 -0.83 -16.85 -10.94
C TYR A 350 -2.24 -17.18 -10.40
N GLU A 351 -3.10 -17.94 -11.11
CA GLU A 351 -4.41 -18.34 -10.57
C GLU A 351 -4.39 -19.67 -9.80
N THR A 352 -4.89 -19.59 -8.57
CA THR A 352 -5.25 -20.73 -7.71
C THR A 352 -6.44 -21.51 -8.30
N ASP A 353 -6.52 -22.82 -8.07
CA ASP A 353 -7.57 -23.80 -8.47
C ASP A 353 -9.06 -23.47 -8.09
N ASN A 354 -9.47 -22.20 -8.01
CA ASN A 354 -10.81 -21.73 -7.63
C ASN A 354 -11.87 -22.02 -8.71
N PRO A 355 -12.96 -22.76 -8.39
CA PRO A 355 -14.00 -23.05 -9.38
C PRO A 355 -15.00 -21.91 -9.63
N PHE A 356 -15.06 -20.85 -8.82
CA PHE A 356 -16.07 -19.80 -8.92
C PHE A 356 -15.58 -18.56 -9.69
N TYR A 357 -16.52 -17.76 -10.21
CA TYR A 357 -16.22 -16.45 -10.80
C TYR A 357 -15.92 -15.36 -9.77
N PHE A 358 -16.11 -15.63 -8.48
CA PHE A 358 -15.68 -14.77 -7.38
C PHE A 358 -14.44 -15.36 -6.71
N LYS A 359 -13.51 -14.50 -6.31
CA LYS A 359 -12.33 -14.93 -5.53
C LYS A 359 -12.69 -15.34 -4.10
N ASP A 360 -13.72 -14.71 -3.53
CA ASP A 360 -14.16 -14.95 -2.16
C ASP A 360 -15.69 -14.78 -2.06
N LEU A 361 -16.42 -15.85 -1.72
CA LEU A 361 -17.87 -15.83 -1.58
C LEU A 361 -18.36 -15.47 -0.16
N ARG A 362 -17.48 -15.33 0.83
CA ARG A 362 -17.88 -15.05 2.23
C ARG A 362 -18.74 -13.81 2.36
N GLN A 363 -18.28 -12.72 1.73
CA GLN A 363 -18.94 -11.42 1.85
C GLN A 363 -20.34 -11.44 1.20
N ILE A 364 -20.62 -12.41 0.32
CA ILE A 364 -21.93 -12.57 -0.31
C ILE A 364 -22.94 -13.25 0.63
N LYS A 365 -22.47 -14.01 1.63
CA LYS A 365 -23.29 -14.80 2.57
C LYS A 365 -24.31 -15.72 1.92
N VAL A 366 -24.10 -16.09 0.66
CA VAL A 366 -25.06 -16.88 -0.13
C VAL A 366 -25.44 -18.19 0.59
N PHE A 367 -24.48 -18.85 1.23
CA PHE A 367 -24.68 -20.12 1.91
C PHE A 367 -25.63 -20.02 3.12
N GLU A 368 -25.56 -18.93 3.89
CA GLU A 368 -26.43 -18.67 5.03
C GLU A 368 -27.90 -18.55 4.59
N TYR A 369 -28.13 -17.84 3.48
CA TYR A 369 -29.48 -17.70 2.91
C TYR A 369 -30.01 -19.01 2.33
N LEU A 370 -29.16 -19.81 1.67
CA LEU A 370 -29.55 -21.09 1.09
C LEU A 370 -30.02 -22.09 2.16
N VAL A 371 -29.32 -22.19 3.31
CA VAL A 371 -29.71 -23.12 4.39
C VAL A 371 -30.94 -22.67 5.18
N SER A 372 -31.33 -21.40 5.07
CA SER A 372 -32.40 -20.78 5.85
C SER A 372 -33.75 -20.75 5.11
N VAL A 373 -33.82 -21.36 3.94
CA VAL A 373 -35.04 -21.44 3.12
C VAL A 373 -36.15 -22.25 3.79
N ASP A 374 -37.41 -21.93 3.49
CA ASP A 374 -38.56 -22.71 3.97
C ASP A 374 -38.63 -24.15 3.42
N ASP A 375 -39.37 -25.01 4.12
CA ASP A 375 -39.50 -26.44 3.77
C ASP A 375 -40.21 -26.68 2.43
N LYS A 376 -40.95 -25.70 1.90
CA LYS A 376 -41.63 -25.82 0.60
C LYS A 376 -40.66 -25.69 -0.56
N ASN A 377 -39.62 -24.88 -0.40
CA ASN A 377 -38.62 -24.63 -1.44
C ASN A 377 -37.32 -25.42 -1.25
N LEU A 378 -37.13 -26.06 -0.08
CA LEU A 378 -35.96 -26.87 0.28
C LEU A 378 -35.44 -27.80 -0.83
N GLU A 379 -36.35 -28.48 -1.56
CA GLU A 379 -35.97 -29.40 -2.65
C GLU A 379 -35.29 -28.68 -3.83
N LYS A 380 -35.75 -27.48 -4.21
CA LYS A 380 -35.17 -26.71 -5.32
C LYS A 380 -33.77 -26.20 -4.98
N PHE A 381 -33.59 -25.76 -3.74
CA PHE A 381 -32.32 -25.23 -3.22
C PHE A 381 -31.28 -26.35 -3.05
N LEU A 382 -31.70 -27.51 -2.54
CA LEU A 382 -30.85 -28.70 -2.53
C LEU A 382 -30.42 -29.07 -3.95
N GLY A 383 -31.34 -29.04 -4.92
CA GLY A 383 -31.03 -29.27 -6.34
C GLY A 383 -29.91 -28.36 -6.85
N LEU A 384 -30.01 -27.05 -6.61
CA LEU A 384 -28.98 -26.08 -7.03
C LEU A 384 -27.59 -26.43 -6.46
N VAL A 385 -27.49 -26.63 -5.15
CA VAL A 385 -26.18 -26.84 -4.49
C VAL A 385 -25.54 -28.17 -4.94
N LEU A 386 -26.34 -29.21 -5.12
CA LEU A 386 -25.86 -30.49 -5.65
C LEU A 386 -25.37 -30.36 -7.09
N ASP A 387 -26.07 -29.59 -7.93
CA ASP A 387 -25.67 -29.35 -9.31
C ASP A 387 -24.39 -28.52 -9.42
N VAL A 388 -24.18 -27.56 -8.50
CA VAL A 388 -22.91 -26.83 -8.35
C VAL A 388 -21.79 -27.80 -7.95
N MET A 389 -21.98 -28.62 -6.91
CA MET A 389 -20.95 -29.59 -6.48
C MET A 389 -20.60 -30.60 -7.58
N LYS A 390 -21.59 -31.09 -8.34
CA LYS A 390 -21.36 -32.00 -9.50
C LYS A 390 -20.49 -31.37 -10.59
N LYS A 391 -20.53 -30.04 -10.76
CA LYS A 391 -19.70 -29.32 -11.72
C LYS A 391 -18.27 -29.07 -11.20
N ILE A 392 -18.10 -28.96 -9.87
CA ILE A 392 -16.78 -28.80 -9.23
C ILE A 392 -15.98 -30.10 -9.31
N ILE A 393 -16.63 -31.23 -9.00
CA ILE A 393 -16.01 -32.56 -9.04
C ILE A 393 -15.87 -33.01 -10.51
N PRO A 394 -14.65 -33.21 -11.04
CA PRO A 394 -14.45 -33.48 -12.47
C PRO A 394 -15.22 -34.72 -12.94
N SER A 395 -15.75 -34.67 -14.16
CA SER A 395 -16.38 -35.82 -14.81
C SER A 395 -15.37 -36.77 -15.48
N GLU A 396 -14.11 -36.35 -15.64
CA GLU A 396 -13.07 -37.08 -16.40
C GLU A 396 -12.05 -37.78 -15.48
N LYS A 397 -11.67 -39.00 -15.87
CA LYS A 397 -10.62 -39.81 -15.24
C LYS A 397 -9.25 -39.14 -15.39
N ARG A 398 -8.65 -38.61 -14.30
CA ARG A 398 -7.23 -38.20 -14.31
C ARG A 398 -6.31 -39.42 -14.37
N LYS A 399 -5.11 -39.26 -14.94
CA LYS A 399 -4.13 -40.34 -15.21
C LYS A 399 -3.57 -41.06 -13.97
N ASN A 400 -3.82 -40.58 -12.75
CA ASN A 400 -3.33 -41.20 -11.51
C ASN A 400 -4.40 -42.09 -10.86
N LYS A 401 -3.97 -43.31 -10.53
CA LYS A 401 -4.76 -44.52 -10.28
C LYS A 401 -5.27 -44.59 -8.83
N SER A 402 -6.44 -44.04 -8.51
CA SER A 402 -7.25 -44.73 -7.49
C SER A 402 -7.74 -46.04 -8.11
N LYS A 403 -7.63 -47.16 -7.37
CA LYS A 403 -8.16 -48.45 -7.80
C LYS A 403 -9.69 -48.55 -7.61
N PHE A 404 -10.32 -47.59 -6.90
CA PHE A 404 -11.68 -47.71 -6.39
C PHE A 404 -12.60 -46.56 -6.81
N PHE A 405 -12.10 -45.33 -6.76
CA PHE A 405 -12.88 -44.17 -7.17
C PHE A 405 -12.67 -43.92 -8.66
N GLU A 406 -13.77 -43.95 -9.42
CA GLU A 406 -13.74 -43.70 -10.86
C GLU A 406 -13.32 -42.26 -11.18
N ILE A 407 -13.45 -41.37 -10.22
CA ILE A 407 -13.18 -39.94 -10.32
C ILE A 407 -12.18 -39.54 -9.24
N ALA A 408 -11.10 -38.88 -9.66
CA ALA A 408 -10.09 -38.36 -8.75
C ALA A 408 -10.67 -37.21 -7.90
N ASP A 409 -10.31 -37.18 -6.63
CA ASP A 409 -10.67 -36.08 -5.75
C ASP A 409 -9.84 -34.83 -6.13
N SER A 410 -10.51 -33.77 -6.59
CA SER A 410 -9.84 -32.53 -6.99
C SER A 410 -9.73 -31.50 -5.87
N VAL A 411 -10.45 -31.69 -4.77
CA VAL A 411 -10.53 -30.71 -3.66
C VAL A 411 -9.85 -31.25 -2.40
N GLY A 412 -9.81 -32.58 -2.24
CA GLY A 412 -9.03 -33.27 -1.22
C GLY A 412 -9.41 -32.82 0.19
N PHE A 413 -10.67 -33.01 0.58
CA PHE A 413 -11.25 -32.62 1.88
C PHE A 413 -10.73 -33.42 3.08
N TYR A 414 -9.43 -33.66 3.16
CA TYR A 414 -8.81 -34.45 4.21
C TYR A 414 -8.94 -33.81 5.61
N ASP A 415 -9.16 -32.49 5.65
CA ASP A 415 -9.38 -31.66 6.83
C ASP A 415 -10.86 -31.46 7.22
N VAL A 416 -11.77 -32.15 6.53
CA VAL A 416 -13.23 -32.05 6.76
C VAL A 416 -13.73 -33.28 7.50
N ASP A 417 -14.73 -33.13 8.37
CA ASP A 417 -15.58 -34.22 8.86
C ASP A 417 -17.05 -33.83 8.64
N PHE A 418 -17.76 -34.50 7.74
CA PHE A 418 -19.16 -34.18 7.44
C PHE A 418 -20.11 -34.26 8.65
N PHE A 419 -19.75 -34.98 9.73
CA PHE A 419 -20.56 -35.02 10.94
C PHE A 419 -20.45 -33.72 11.75
N THR A 420 -19.25 -33.14 11.83
CA THR A 420 -18.96 -31.92 12.60
C THR A 420 -18.82 -30.66 11.73
N LEU A 421 -18.83 -30.80 10.41
CA LEU A 421 -18.66 -29.70 9.44
C LEU A 421 -19.75 -28.63 9.59
N GLU A 422 -19.36 -27.41 9.94
CA GLU A 422 -20.22 -26.23 10.05
C GLU A 422 -19.69 -25.11 9.13
N PHE A 423 -20.30 -23.91 9.17
CA PHE A 423 -19.73 -22.75 8.47
C PHE A 423 -18.54 -22.23 9.26
N ASP A 424 -17.50 -21.81 8.56
CA ASP A 424 -16.24 -21.35 9.16
C ASP A 424 -16.33 -19.86 9.50
N ASP A 425 -16.24 -19.49 10.78
CA ASP A 425 -16.45 -18.10 11.24
C ASP A 425 -15.17 -17.25 11.30
N GLU A 426 -13.96 -17.84 11.27
CA GLU A 426 -12.75 -17.08 11.64
C GLU A 426 -11.61 -17.05 10.61
N ARG A 427 -11.50 -17.98 9.65
CA ARG A 427 -10.35 -17.99 8.70
C ARG A 427 -10.67 -18.61 7.34
N HIS A 428 -11.07 -17.81 6.36
CA HIS A 428 -11.02 -18.23 4.95
C HIS A 428 -9.69 -17.79 4.36
N LEU A 429 -8.85 -18.80 4.22
CA LEU A 429 -7.45 -18.74 3.83
C LEU A 429 -7.30 -19.13 2.36
N SER A 430 -8.32 -19.76 1.76
CA SER A 430 -8.28 -20.18 0.36
C SER A 430 -9.68 -20.40 -0.23
N TYR A 431 -9.78 -20.46 -1.57
CA TYR A 431 -10.99 -20.86 -2.29
C TYR A 431 -11.55 -22.25 -1.87
N ARG A 432 -10.73 -23.12 -1.26
CA ARG A 432 -11.22 -24.41 -0.72
C ARG A 432 -12.29 -24.19 0.34
N ASP A 433 -12.26 -23.07 1.05
CA ASP A 433 -13.21 -22.75 2.11
C ASP A 433 -14.61 -22.44 1.53
N ASP A 434 -14.70 -21.86 0.32
CA ASP A 434 -15.98 -21.71 -0.38
C ASP A 434 -16.55 -23.05 -0.85
N VAL A 435 -15.69 -23.98 -1.28
CA VAL A 435 -16.13 -25.35 -1.61
C VAL A 435 -16.54 -26.11 -0.35
N LYS A 436 -15.87 -25.91 0.79
CA LYS A 436 -16.31 -26.43 2.10
C LYS A 436 -17.68 -25.87 2.47
N ASN A 437 -17.92 -24.56 2.28
CA ASN A 437 -19.22 -23.95 2.56
C ASN A 437 -20.36 -24.52 1.67
N ILE A 438 -20.07 -24.86 0.40
CA ILE A 438 -21.01 -25.65 -0.43
C ILE A 438 -21.28 -27.01 0.22
N ALA A 439 -20.25 -27.72 0.68
CA ALA A 439 -20.38 -29.03 1.31
C ALA A 439 -21.17 -28.97 2.64
N THR A 440 -20.94 -27.94 3.45
CA THR A 440 -21.73 -27.61 4.66
C THR A 440 -23.18 -27.35 4.29
N THR A 441 -23.42 -26.58 3.22
CA THR A 441 -24.78 -26.30 2.72
C THR A 441 -25.47 -27.58 2.27
N MET A 442 -24.79 -28.47 1.54
CA MET A 442 -25.31 -29.79 1.16
C MET A 442 -25.68 -30.62 2.40
N LYS A 443 -24.77 -30.71 3.39
CA LYS A 443 -24.99 -31.41 4.68
C LYS A 443 -26.28 -30.93 5.33
N LYS A 444 -26.41 -29.63 5.57
CA LYS A 444 -27.55 -29.03 6.26
C LYS A 444 -28.87 -29.23 5.51
N LEU A 445 -28.88 -29.02 4.18
CA LEU A 445 -30.09 -29.18 3.38
C LEU A 445 -30.56 -30.64 3.28
N VAL A 446 -29.64 -31.59 3.10
CA VAL A 446 -29.98 -33.03 3.08
C VAL A 446 -30.48 -33.49 4.45
N GLN A 447 -29.83 -33.07 5.53
CA GLN A 447 -30.26 -33.39 6.89
C GLN A 447 -31.69 -32.90 7.15
N ARG A 448 -32.00 -31.63 6.82
CA ARG A 448 -33.36 -31.08 6.90
C ARG A 448 -34.36 -31.87 6.05
N MET A 449 -33.98 -32.31 4.84
CA MET A 449 -34.84 -33.14 3.99
C MET A 449 -35.14 -34.53 4.60
N ILE A 450 -34.17 -35.15 5.28
CA ILE A 450 -34.35 -36.42 5.98
C ILE A 450 -35.22 -36.22 7.22
N GLU A 451 -34.94 -35.20 8.03
CA GLU A 451 -35.72 -34.85 9.23
C GLU A 451 -37.19 -34.59 8.89
N LYS A 452 -37.45 -33.82 7.83
CA LYS A 452 -38.81 -33.58 7.29
C LYS A 452 -39.54 -34.88 6.92
N ASN A 453 -38.82 -35.92 6.51
CA ASN A 453 -39.37 -37.21 6.08
C ASN A 453 -39.19 -38.32 7.14
N GLN A 454 -38.76 -38.00 8.37
CA GLN A 454 -38.32 -38.99 9.35
C GLN A 454 -39.37 -40.06 9.68
N SER A 455 -40.65 -39.67 9.71
CA SER A 455 -41.77 -40.58 10.00
C SER A 455 -42.12 -41.53 8.85
N ASN A 456 -41.50 -41.39 7.67
CA ASN A 456 -41.76 -42.22 6.50
C ASN A 456 -40.46 -42.75 5.88
N PRO A 457 -40.01 -43.97 6.27
CA PRO A 457 -38.80 -44.62 5.74
C PRO A 457 -38.74 -44.69 4.20
N LYS A 458 -39.89 -44.86 3.53
CA LYS A 458 -39.93 -44.89 2.05
C LYS A 458 -39.56 -43.54 1.44
N ASN A 459 -39.95 -42.43 2.07
CA ASN A 459 -39.59 -41.10 1.59
C ASN A 459 -38.12 -40.78 1.86
N VAL A 460 -37.59 -41.16 3.02
CA VAL A 460 -36.14 -41.02 3.32
C VAL A 460 -35.30 -41.77 2.29
N ARG A 461 -35.69 -43.01 1.96
CA ARG A 461 -35.03 -43.79 0.90
C ARG A 461 -35.09 -43.10 -0.47
N LYS A 462 -36.25 -42.55 -0.86
CA LYS A 462 -36.37 -41.75 -2.10
C LYS A 462 -35.47 -40.51 -2.13
N VAL A 463 -35.26 -39.84 -1.00
CA VAL A 463 -34.35 -38.68 -0.92
C VAL A 463 -32.92 -39.13 -1.22
N TYR A 464 -32.46 -40.22 -0.61
CA TYR A 464 -31.13 -40.78 -0.87
C TYR A 464 -30.96 -41.20 -2.34
N GLU A 465 -31.90 -41.99 -2.87
CA GLU A 465 -31.86 -42.49 -4.25
C GLU A 465 -31.86 -41.36 -5.30
N LYS A 466 -32.64 -40.30 -5.05
CA LYS A 466 -32.74 -39.17 -5.99
C LYS A 466 -31.51 -38.25 -5.95
N TYR A 467 -31.01 -37.94 -4.74
CA TYR A 467 -30.09 -36.82 -4.55
C TYR A 467 -28.67 -37.21 -4.16
N VAL A 468 -28.49 -38.34 -3.48
CA VAL A 468 -27.21 -38.72 -2.87
C VAL A 468 -26.53 -39.84 -3.65
N ASP A 469 -27.29 -40.86 -4.04
CA ASP A 469 -26.76 -41.99 -4.82
C ASP A 469 -26.36 -41.61 -6.24
N THR A 470 -26.95 -40.53 -6.78
CA THR A 470 -26.65 -39.98 -8.10
C THR A 470 -25.40 -39.10 -8.16
N LEU A 471 -24.73 -38.86 -7.01
CA LEU A 471 -23.49 -38.07 -6.98
C LEU A 471 -22.31 -38.85 -7.58
N PRO A 472 -21.33 -38.21 -8.22
CA PRO A 472 -20.18 -38.90 -8.79
C PRO A 472 -19.36 -39.66 -7.73
N LEU A 473 -18.88 -40.87 -8.06
CA LEU A 473 -18.15 -41.73 -7.12
C LEU A 473 -16.67 -41.30 -6.96
N SER A 474 -16.47 -40.24 -6.19
CA SER A 474 -15.17 -39.76 -5.69
C SER A 474 -15.02 -40.06 -4.18
N GLN A 475 -13.81 -39.94 -3.65
CA GLN A 475 -13.55 -40.16 -2.22
C GLN A 475 -14.35 -39.21 -1.32
N THR A 476 -14.39 -37.92 -1.62
CA THR A 476 -15.22 -36.95 -0.87
C THR A 476 -16.72 -37.27 -0.92
N MET A 477 -17.26 -37.65 -2.09
CA MET A 477 -18.70 -38.00 -2.19
C MET A 477 -19.02 -39.35 -1.53
N TRP A 478 -18.07 -40.28 -1.50
CA TRP A 478 -18.20 -41.50 -0.69
C TRP A 478 -18.35 -41.20 0.79
N ARG A 479 -17.50 -40.31 1.33
CA ARG A 479 -17.58 -39.87 2.72
C ARG A 479 -18.91 -39.14 3.02
N PHE A 480 -19.38 -38.30 2.11
CA PHE A 480 -20.69 -37.67 2.23
C PHE A 480 -21.84 -38.70 2.23
N ARG A 481 -21.77 -39.75 1.39
CA ARG A 481 -22.76 -40.84 1.40
C ARG A 481 -22.79 -41.57 2.74
N LEU A 482 -21.62 -41.89 3.31
CA LEU A 482 -21.52 -42.50 4.64
C LEU A 482 -22.19 -41.63 5.73
N PHE A 483 -21.94 -40.32 5.70
CA PHE A 483 -22.63 -39.37 6.58
C PHE A 483 -24.15 -39.44 6.45
N VAL A 484 -24.68 -39.47 5.23
CA VAL A 484 -26.13 -39.53 4.97
C VAL A 484 -26.74 -40.86 5.43
N LEU A 485 -26.12 -41.99 5.08
CA LEU A 485 -26.59 -43.33 5.46
C LEU A 485 -26.66 -43.47 6.99
N ALA A 486 -25.66 -42.93 7.69
CA ALA A 486 -25.59 -42.97 9.14
C ALA A 486 -26.64 -42.11 9.87
N GLN A 487 -27.36 -41.22 9.18
CA GLN A 487 -28.46 -40.46 9.79
C GLN A 487 -29.68 -41.33 10.10
N ARG A 488 -29.91 -42.39 9.31
CA ARG A 488 -31.02 -43.33 9.46
C ARG A 488 -30.57 -44.77 9.28
N PRO A 489 -29.77 -45.32 10.22
CA PRO A 489 -29.25 -46.68 10.10
C PRO A 489 -30.37 -47.73 10.00
N ASP A 490 -31.51 -47.49 10.65
CA ASP A 490 -32.70 -48.33 10.58
C ASP A 490 -33.28 -48.47 9.15
N VAL A 491 -33.10 -47.45 8.30
CA VAL A 491 -33.57 -47.44 6.91
C VAL A 491 -32.53 -48.03 5.94
N PHE A 492 -31.25 -47.83 6.24
CA PHE A 492 -30.12 -48.11 5.34
C PHE A 492 -29.21 -49.26 5.82
N LYS A 493 -29.79 -50.26 6.49
CA LYS A 493 -29.04 -51.37 7.07
C LYS A 493 -28.16 -52.11 6.07
N GLU A 494 -28.69 -52.46 4.91
CA GLU A 494 -27.96 -53.24 3.91
C GLU A 494 -26.84 -52.42 3.26
N GLU A 495 -27.08 -51.13 3.01
CA GLU A 495 -26.11 -50.20 2.47
C GLU A 495 -24.94 -49.96 3.43
N LEU A 496 -25.23 -49.76 4.73
CA LEU A 496 -24.20 -49.62 5.78
C LEU A 496 -23.41 -50.91 5.97
N LYS A 497 -24.08 -52.07 6.02
CA LYS A 497 -23.41 -53.38 6.07
C LYS A 497 -22.45 -53.53 4.90
N LYS A 498 -22.90 -53.26 3.67
CA LYS A 498 -22.03 -53.33 2.49
C LYS A 498 -20.81 -52.40 2.64
N ALA A 499 -21.03 -51.15 3.05
CA ALA A 499 -19.97 -50.18 3.23
C ALA A 499 -18.92 -50.62 4.27
N PHE A 500 -19.35 -51.18 5.41
CA PHE A 500 -18.44 -51.65 6.45
C PHE A 500 -17.56 -52.81 5.97
N PHE A 501 -18.13 -53.77 5.22
CA PHE A 501 -17.39 -54.96 4.80
C PHE A 501 -16.56 -54.77 3.52
N GLU A 502 -16.92 -53.82 2.66
CA GLU A 502 -16.28 -53.62 1.35
C GLU A 502 -14.76 -53.37 1.45
N PHE A 503 -14.29 -52.72 2.53
CA PHE A 503 -12.86 -52.51 2.80
C PHE A 503 -12.06 -53.82 2.85
N PHE A 504 -12.65 -54.91 3.36
CA PHE A 504 -11.96 -56.20 3.55
C PHE A 504 -12.01 -57.11 2.32
N GLU A 505 -12.82 -56.78 1.30
CA GLU A 505 -13.07 -57.67 0.16
C GLU A 505 -12.08 -57.48 -0.99
N LYS A 506 -11.28 -56.40 -0.98
CA LYS A 506 -10.40 -55.99 -2.08
C LYS A 506 -9.00 -55.65 -1.54
N GLU A 507 -7.95 -55.79 -2.36
CA GLU A 507 -6.54 -55.53 -1.95
C GLU A 507 -6.35 -54.12 -1.35
N GLU A 508 -5.65 -54.06 -0.21
CA GLU A 508 -5.32 -52.91 0.65
C GLU A 508 -5.72 -51.52 0.13
N SER A 509 -6.87 -51.00 0.57
CA SER A 509 -7.36 -49.67 0.17
C SER A 509 -7.81 -48.82 1.33
N TYR A 510 -6.82 -48.17 1.95
CA TYR A 510 -7.05 -47.17 2.99
C TYR A 510 -7.94 -46.02 2.54
N GLU A 511 -8.08 -45.78 1.23
CA GLU A 511 -8.89 -44.69 0.66
C GLU A 511 -10.38 -44.78 1.03
N LEU A 512 -10.93 -46.00 1.28
CA LEU A 512 -12.34 -46.22 1.64
C LEU A 512 -12.66 -45.89 3.11
N ILE A 513 -11.65 -45.93 3.97
CA ILE A 513 -11.75 -45.74 5.43
C ILE A 513 -11.01 -44.48 5.89
N LEU A 514 -10.67 -43.60 4.94
CA LEU A 514 -9.98 -42.33 5.17
C LEU A 514 -10.98 -41.25 5.57
N GLY A 515 -10.62 -40.43 6.55
CA GLY A 515 -11.50 -39.44 7.17
C GLY A 515 -12.31 -39.99 8.35
N ALA A 516 -13.08 -39.13 8.99
CA ALA A 516 -13.89 -39.47 10.16
C ALA A 516 -15.16 -40.27 9.81
N GLU A 517 -15.66 -40.15 8.58
CA GLU A 517 -17.04 -40.53 8.25
C GLU A 517 -17.30 -42.03 8.28
N TYR A 518 -16.30 -42.85 7.95
CA TYR A 518 -16.41 -44.31 8.04
C TYR A 518 -16.52 -44.75 9.51
N ASP A 519 -15.66 -44.22 10.37
CA ASP A 519 -15.62 -44.51 11.80
C ASP A 519 -16.88 -43.99 12.51
N GLN A 520 -17.37 -42.78 12.15
CA GLN A 520 -18.63 -42.25 12.65
C GLN A 520 -19.84 -43.08 12.17
N ALA A 521 -19.83 -43.53 10.91
CA ALA A 521 -20.87 -44.41 10.38
C ALA A 521 -20.89 -45.75 11.12
N LEU A 522 -19.72 -46.35 11.41
CA LEU A 522 -19.62 -47.54 12.27
C LEU A 522 -20.22 -47.27 13.65
N LYS A 523 -19.78 -46.22 14.33
CA LYS A 523 -20.23 -45.88 15.69
C LYS A 523 -21.75 -45.72 15.78
N LYS A 524 -22.40 -45.12 14.76
CA LYS A 524 -23.85 -44.92 14.71
C LYS A 524 -24.63 -46.14 14.18
N GLY A 525 -24.05 -46.88 13.25
CA GLY A 525 -24.75 -47.88 12.45
C GLY A 525 -24.48 -49.33 12.85
N PHE A 526 -23.43 -49.64 13.60
CA PHE A 526 -23.02 -51.03 13.85
C PHE A 526 -24.06 -51.84 14.66
N SER A 527 -24.83 -51.19 15.53
CA SER A 527 -25.80 -51.85 16.41
C SER A 527 -26.95 -52.54 15.65
N ILE A 528 -27.26 -52.10 14.42
CA ILE A 528 -28.34 -52.65 13.58
C ILE A 528 -27.99 -54.00 12.93
N LEU A 529 -26.70 -54.34 12.89
CA LEU A 529 -26.21 -55.59 12.33
C LEU A 529 -26.67 -56.79 13.19
N SER A 530 -26.81 -57.96 12.57
CA SER A 530 -27.04 -59.19 13.32
C SER A 530 -25.83 -59.54 14.19
N ASN A 531 -26.02 -60.35 15.22
CA ASN A 531 -24.88 -60.77 16.06
C ASN A 531 -23.80 -61.48 15.25
N ASP A 532 -24.17 -62.34 14.30
CA ASP A 532 -23.22 -63.04 13.44
C ASP A 532 -22.40 -62.06 12.59
N GLU A 533 -23.05 -61.03 12.04
CA GLU A 533 -22.39 -59.97 11.27
C GLU A 533 -21.42 -59.15 12.14
N LYS A 534 -21.80 -58.83 13.38
CA LYS A 534 -20.93 -58.10 14.33
C LYS A 534 -19.66 -58.88 14.63
N ARG A 535 -19.79 -60.17 14.96
CA ARG A 535 -18.63 -61.04 15.28
C ARG A 535 -17.71 -61.22 14.07
N GLN A 536 -18.30 -61.42 12.88
CA GLN A 536 -17.55 -61.52 11.64
C GLN A 536 -16.76 -60.23 11.34
N TYR A 537 -17.34 -59.07 11.59
CA TYR A 537 -16.65 -57.79 11.39
C TYR A 537 -15.44 -57.65 12.30
N VAL A 538 -15.61 -57.91 13.60
CA VAL A 538 -14.53 -57.85 14.61
C VAL A 538 -13.38 -58.79 14.24
N GLU A 539 -13.70 -60.01 13.84
CA GLU A 539 -12.71 -60.99 13.37
C GLU A 539 -11.90 -60.46 12.17
N LYS A 540 -12.58 -59.88 11.16
CA LYS A 540 -11.91 -59.30 9.99
C LYS A 540 -11.01 -58.11 10.33
N VAL A 541 -11.41 -57.24 11.26
CA VAL A 541 -10.57 -56.11 11.73
C VAL A 541 -9.29 -56.64 12.37
N VAL A 542 -9.42 -57.63 13.27
CA VAL A 542 -8.28 -58.22 13.97
C VAL A 542 -7.35 -58.96 13.00
N ASP A 543 -7.88 -59.74 12.05
CA ASP A 543 -7.07 -60.42 11.03
C ASP A 543 -6.31 -59.42 10.15
N PHE A 544 -6.99 -58.40 9.64
CA PHE A 544 -6.38 -57.45 8.71
C PHE A 544 -5.34 -56.55 9.38
N PHE A 545 -5.68 -55.91 10.50
CA PHE A 545 -4.79 -54.97 11.19
C PHE A 545 -3.76 -55.66 12.11
N GLY A 546 -3.93 -56.96 12.39
CA GLY A 546 -2.96 -57.78 13.11
C GLY A 546 -1.74 -58.20 12.28
N LYS A 547 -1.82 -58.15 10.95
CA LYS A 547 -0.73 -58.54 10.02
C LYS A 547 0.51 -57.68 10.23
N LYS A 548 1.68 -58.33 10.23
CA LYS A 548 2.97 -57.67 10.45
C LYS A 548 3.43 -56.97 9.17
N ARG A 549 4.03 -55.78 9.30
CA ARG A 549 4.58 -54.98 8.19
C ARG A 549 6.10 -54.81 8.32
N GLU A 550 6.78 -54.52 7.21
CA GLU A 550 8.25 -54.39 7.17
C GLU A 550 8.74 -53.08 7.80
N ASP A 551 8.04 -51.97 7.56
CA ASP A 551 8.33 -50.67 8.16
C ASP A 551 7.70 -50.55 9.56
N GLN A 552 8.50 -50.16 10.56
CA GLN A 552 8.04 -50.06 11.95
C GLN A 552 7.06 -48.92 12.20
N THR A 553 7.20 -47.81 11.46
CA THR A 553 6.31 -46.65 11.56
C THR A 553 4.96 -46.98 10.91
N ASP A 554 4.99 -47.62 9.75
CA ASP A 554 3.80 -48.13 9.07
C ASP A 554 3.10 -49.23 9.91
N GLU A 555 3.83 -50.17 10.52
CA GLU A 555 3.25 -51.18 11.43
C GLU A 555 2.51 -50.50 12.60
N LYS A 556 3.08 -49.42 13.16
CA LYS A 556 2.48 -48.66 14.25
C LYS A 556 1.16 -48.02 13.82
N TRP A 557 1.14 -47.31 12.68
CA TRP A 557 -0.06 -46.66 12.14
C TRP A 557 -1.13 -47.67 11.72
N HIS A 558 -0.74 -48.74 11.03
CA HIS A 558 -1.63 -49.85 10.62
C HIS A 558 -2.38 -50.43 11.83
N LYS A 559 -1.64 -50.79 12.89
CA LYS A 559 -2.25 -51.33 14.11
C LYS A 559 -3.08 -50.30 14.87
N HIS A 560 -2.68 -49.03 14.84
CA HIS A 560 -3.43 -47.95 15.47
C HIS A 560 -4.81 -47.80 14.85
N LYS A 561 -4.92 -47.75 13.52
CA LYS A 561 -6.21 -47.67 12.83
C LYS A 561 -7.14 -48.84 13.17
N GLY A 562 -6.61 -50.06 13.27
CA GLY A 562 -7.39 -51.21 13.73
C GLY A 562 -7.97 -51.04 15.13
N ARG A 563 -7.24 -50.41 16.06
CA ARG A 563 -7.75 -50.12 17.41
C ARG A 563 -8.83 -49.04 17.39
N GLU A 564 -8.66 -47.99 16.59
CA GLU A 564 -9.67 -46.92 16.41
C GLU A 564 -11.00 -47.49 15.89
N MET A 565 -10.94 -48.38 14.88
CA MET A 565 -12.13 -49.02 14.32
C MET A 565 -12.87 -49.88 15.36
N LEU A 566 -12.14 -50.62 16.20
CA LEU A 566 -12.75 -51.39 17.30
C LEU A 566 -13.26 -50.48 18.43
N ALA A 567 -12.62 -49.35 18.68
CA ALA A 567 -13.06 -48.36 19.66
C ALA A 567 -14.42 -47.75 19.27
N CYS A 568 -14.68 -47.55 17.98
CA CYS A 568 -15.98 -47.10 17.47
C CYS A 568 -17.14 -48.03 17.85
N VAL A 569 -16.87 -49.32 18.07
CA VAL A 569 -17.87 -50.36 18.37
C VAL A 569 -17.66 -50.97 19.76
N TYR A 570 -16.94 -50.29 20.65
CA TYR A 570 -16.49 -50.82 21.94
C TYR A 570 -17.60 -51.46 22.78
N SER A 571 -18.79 -50.85 22.81
CA SER A 571 -19.95 -51.33 23.58
C SER A 571 -20.52 -52.66 23.09
N GLU A 572 -20.20 -53.06 21.86
CA GLU A 572 -20.71 -54.27 21.22
C GLU A 572 -19.68 -55.43 21.24
N LEU A 573 -18.46 -55.17 21.71
CA LEU A 573 -17.39 -56.16 21.86
C LEU A 573 -17.58 -57.01 23.13
N THR A 574 -17.38 -58.32 23.01
CA THR A 574 -17.25 -59.21 24.17
C THR A 574 -15.92 -59.00 24.88
N GLU A 575 -15.82 -59.42 26.14
CA GLU A 575 -14.57 -59.32 26.90
C GLU A 575 -13.44 -60.15 26.26
N GLU A 576 -13.77 -61.31 25.70
CA GLU A 576 -12.83 -62.17 24.97
C GLU A 576 -12.30 -61.50 23.69
N GLU A 577 -13.18 -60.92 22.87
CA GLU A 577 -12.78 -60.19 21.66
C GLU A 577 -11.89 -58.99 21.97
N ARG A 578 -12.21 -58.21 23.02
CA ARG A 578 -11.38 -57.08 23.46
C ARG A 578 -9.98 -57.54 23.85
N ASN A 579 -9.89 -58.53 24.73
CA ASN A 579 -8.60 -59.03 25.21
C ASN A 579 -7.76 -59.63 24.05
N ASN A 580 -8.40 -60.32 23.12
CA ASN A 580 -7.73 -60.86 21.94
C ASN A 580 -7.23 -59.75 21.01
N ALA A 581 -8.07 -58.76 20.73
CA ALA A 581 -7.72 -57.64 19.87
C ALA A 581 -6.60 -56.75 20.45
N GLU A 582 -6.65 -56.41 21.74
CA GLU A 582 -5.59 -55.61 22.40
C GLU A 582 -4.24 -56.32 22.37
N LYS A 583 -4.24 -57.65 22.49
CA LYS A 583 -3.04 -58.48 22.37
C LYS A 583 -2.47 -58.48 20.95
N ILE A 584 -3.30 -58.68 19.93
CA ILE A 584 -2.86 -58.76 18.52
C ILE A 584 -2.45 -57.39 17.97
N LEU A 585 -3.23 -56.35 18.27
CA LEU A 585 -2.99 -54.98 17.82
C LEU A 585 -1.99 -54.23 18.70
N LYS A 586 -1.50 -54.83 19.79
CA LYS A 586 -0.46 -54.27 20.67
C LYS A 586 -0.81 -52.88 21.24
N GLY A 587 -1.94 -52.78 21.95
CA GLY A 587 -2.37 -51.56 22.62
C GLY A 587 -3.80 -51.66 23.13
N LYS A 588 -4.19 -50.77 24.06
CA LYS A 588 -5.56 -50.74 24.58
C LYS A 588 -6.53 -50.18 23.55
N ILE A 589 -7.76 -50.68 23.56
CA ILE A 589 -8.86 -50.11 22.77
C ILE A 589 -9.57 -49.07 23.64
N GLU A 590 -9.65 -47.84 23.15
CA GLU A 590 -10.27 -46.75 23.89
C GLU A 590 -11.77 -46.97 24.04
N LYS A 591 -12.29 -46.75 25.25
CA LYS A 591 -13.73 -46.85 25.54
C LYS A 591 -14.51 -45.67 24.97
N GLU A 592 -13.88 -44.50 24.95
CA GLU A 592 -14.44 -43.25 24.46
C GLU A 592 -13.54 -42.72 23.35
N PHE A 593 -13.87 -43.06 22.11
CA PHE A 593 -13.14 -42.60 20.92
C PHE A 593 -14.02 -41.66 20.10
N ASN A 594 -13.47 -40.52 19.70
CA ASN A 594 -14.13 -39.57 18.80
C ASN A 594 -13.36 -39.51 17.48
N PRO A 595 -13.93 -39.97 16.36
CA PRO A 595 -13.29 -39.89 15.06
C PRO A 595 -13.00 -38.44 14.65
N GLU A 596 -11.82 -38.22 14.08
CA GLU A 596 -11.32 -36.92 13.62
C GLU A 596 -10.99 -36.92 12.12
N PRO A 597 -10.98 -35.75 11.44
CA PRO A 597 -10.54 -35.66 10.05
C PRO A 597 -9.07 -36.09 9.89
N SER A 598 -8.69 -36.49 8.68
CA SER A 598 -7.32 -36.99 8.39
C SER A 598 -6.23 -35.94 8.54
N ILE A 599 -6.57 -34.66 8.48
CA ILE A 599 -5.69 -33.54 8.78
C ILE A 599 -6.40 -32.64 9.79
N VAL A 600 -5.83 -32.48 10.98
CA VAL A 600 -6.29 -31.51 11.98
C VAL A 600 -5.42 -30.24 11.85
N SER A 601 -5.98 -29.06 12.13
CA SER A 601 -5.29 -27.77 11.94
C SER A 601 -3.87 -27.80 12.50
N GLY A 602 -2.88 -27.41 11.69
CA GLY A 602 -1.49 -27.33 12.16
C GLY A 602 -1.37 -26.41 13.37
N MET A 603 -0.65 -26.85 14.39
CA MET A 603 -0.28 -25.99 15.51
C MET A 603 0.65 -24.90 15.00
N ALA A 604 0.18 -23.66 14.98
CA ALA A 604 0.99 -22.47 14.77
C ALA A 604 1.13 -21.72 16.10
N GLY A 605 2.36 -21.41 16.49
CA GLY A 605 2.68 -20.84 17.80
C GLY A 605 4.20 -20.73 17.98
N CYS A 606 4.62 -19.96 18.98
CA CYS A 606 6.03 -19.92 19.38
C CYS A 606 6.34 -21.13 20.28
N ILE A 607 7.44 -21.81 20.01
CA ILE A 607 7.92 -22.92 20.84
C ILE A 607 8.34 -22.34 22.20
N ALA A 608 7.69 -22.80 23.28
CA ALA A 608 8.02 -22.49 24.66
C ALA A 608 8.68 -23.70 25.34
N SER A 609 9.98 -23.87 25.07
CA SER A 609 10.72 -25.04 25.57
C SER A 609 10.78 -25.07 27.11
N LYS A 610 10.55 -26.25 27.69
CA LYS A 610 10.58 -26.50 29.13
C LYS A 610 11.93 -27.08 29.54
N GLY A 611 12.39 -26.74 30.75
CA GLY A 611 13.52 -27.43 31.38
C GLY A 611 13.06 -28.61 32.25
N PRO A 612 13.99 -29.47 32.70
CA PRO A 612 13.69 -30.71 33.44
C PRO A 612 13.18 -30.49 34.87
N ILE A 613 13.32 -29.28 35.40
CA ILE A 613 12.90 -28.90 36.75
C ILE A 613 12.35 -27.46 36.78
N SER A 614 11.72 -27.07 37.88
CA SER A 614 11.28 -25.68 38.09
C SER A 614 12.45 -24.76 38.46
N LEU A 615 12.29 -23.44 38.27
CA LEU A 615 13.28 -22.46 38.71
C LEU A 615 13.50 -22.50 40.23
N GLU A 616 12.44 -22.68 41.02
CA GLU A 616 12.52 -22.79 42.48
C GLU A 616 13.31 -24.02 42.93
N ASP A 617 13.17 -25.14 42.22
CA ASP A 617 13.94 -26.36 42.52
C ASP A 617 15.38 -26.24 42.06
N LEU A 618 15.64 -25.59 40.92
CA LEU A 618 17.00 -25.30 40.44
C LEU A 618 17.77 -24.46 41.47
N GLN A 619 17.10 -23.51 42.12
CA GLN A 619 17.67 -22.64 43.13
C GLN A 619 18.06 -23.36 44.43
N LYS A 620 17.44 -24.50 44.74
CA LYS A 620 17.79 -25.35 45.88
C LYS A 620 19.08 -26.16 45.63
N ILE A 621 19.54 -26.24 44.38
CA ILE A 621 20.72 -26.99 43.97
C ILE A 621 21.94 -26.05 43.93
N SER A 622 23.10 -26.54 44.36
CA SER A 622 24.35 -25.79 44.27
C SER A 622 24.83 -25.65 42.83
N VAL A 623 25.48 -24.53 42.47
CA VAL A 623 25.97 -24.31 41.09
C VAL A 623 26.89 -25.44 40.57
N PRO A 624 27.85 -25.97 41.35
CA PRO A 624 28.64 -27.14 40.91
C PRO A 624 27.79 -28.36 40.60
N GLU A 625 26.77 -28.63 41.40
CA GLU A 625 25.86 -29.76 41.18
C GLU A 625 24.98 -29.54 39.94
N VAL A 626 24.56 -28.30 39.66
CA VAL A 626 23.88 -27.94 38.40
C VAL A 626 24.77 -28.31 37.20
N VAL A 627 26.07 -27.96 37.22
CA VAL A 627 26.99 -28.29 36.12
C VAL A 627 27.19 -29.81 35.97
N VAL A 628 27.30 -30.54 37.08
CA VAL A 628 27.37 -32.02 37.05
C VAL A 628 26.13 -32.60 36.40
N LYS A 629 24.94 -32.07 36.69
CA LYS A 629 23.70 -32.49 36.02
C LYS A 629 23.68 -32.13 34.54
N LEU A 630 24.08 -30.90 34.16
CA LEU A 630 24.20 -30.49 32.75
C LEU A 630 25.13 -31.41 31.93
N SER A 631 26.20 -31.89 32.55
CA SER A 631 27.21 -32.73 31.89
C SER A 631 26.80 -34.21 31.75
N ASN A 632 25.86 -34.70 32.57
CA ASN A 632 25.54 -36.13 32.63
C ASN A 632 24.03 -36.42 32.45
N GLU A 633 23.18 -35.76 33.23
CA GLU A 633 21.74 -36.04 33.29
C GLU A 633 20.96 -35.20 32.27
N TRP A 634 21.27 -33.91 32.18
CA TRP A 634 20.56 -32.93 31.35
C TRP A 634 21.29 -32.63 30.05
N THR A 635 21.95 -33.62 29.46
CA THR A 635 22.53 -33.46 28.10
C THR A 635 21.40 -33.29 27.08
N PRO A 636 21.63 -32.62 25.93
CA PRO A 636 20.59 -32.48 24.90
C PRO A 636 19.99 -33.82 24.47
N GLU A 637 20.80 -34.86 24.36
CA GLU A 637 20.35 -36.21 24.02
C GLU A 637 19.47 -36.82 25.12
N ASN A 638 19.86 -36.69 26.39
CA ASN A 638 19.10 -37.26 27.51
C ASN A 638 17.78 -36.50 27.73
N LEU A 639 17.76 -35.17 27.65
CA LEU A 639 16.52 -34.40 27.73
C LEU A 639 15.54 -34.78 26.63
N ARG A 640 16.02 -34.97 25.39
CA ARG A 640 15.19 -35.47 24.28
C ARG A 640 14.66 -36.89 24.54
N LYS A 641 15.43 -37.76 25.22
CA LYS A 641 14.96 -39.09 25.63
C LYS A 641 13.93 -39.02 26.77
N MET A 642 14.06 -38.04 27.67
CA MET A 642 13.14 -37.80 28.79
C MET A 642 11.83 -37.16 28.33
N ASP A 643 11.82 -36.47 27.18
CA ASP A 643 10.61 -35.91 26.57
C ASP A 643 9.71 -37.01 25.99
N THR A 644 8.96 -37.68 26.86
CA THR A 644 8.00 -38.72 26.47
C THR A 644 6.75 -38.14 25.83
N GLU A 645 6.42 -36.88 26.13
CA GLU A 645 5.25 -36.19 25.60
C GLU A 645 5.48 -35.76 24.15
N ARG A 646 6.72 -35.35 23.80
CA ARG A 646 7.09 -34.81 22.49
C ARG A 646 6.16 -33.70 22.02
N ASP A 647 5.76 -32.85 22.96
CA ASP A 647 4.95 -31.68 22.67
C ASP A 647 5.78 -30.69 21.83
N PHE A 648 5.40 -30.52 20.57
CA PHE A 648 6.09 -29.63 19.64
C PHE A 648 6.11 -28.17 20.13
N MET A 649 5.06 -27.72 20.82
CA MET A 649 4.95 -26.34 21.32
C MET A 649 5.62 -26.15 22.67
N ASN A 650 5.72 -27.21 23.49
CA ASN A 650 6.36 -27.13 24.80
C ASN A 650 7.38 -28.25 25.05
N PRO A 651 8.39 -28.41 24.17
CA PRO A 651 9.31 -29.54 24.25
C PRO A 651 10.20 -29.46 25.48
N LEU A 652 10.48 -30.61 26.10
CA LEU A 652 11.49 -30.73 27.14
C LEU A 652 12.86 -30.88 26.47
N ASN A 653 13.68 -29.81 26.49
CA ASN A 653 14.94 -29.80 25.74
C ASN A 653 16.02 -28.89 26.36
N ALA A 654 17.19 -28.88 25.71
CA ALA A 654 18.34 -28.09 26.14
C ALA A 654 18.09 -26.58 26.10
N ASP A 655 17.28 -26.06 25.16
CA ASP A 655 16.93 -24.63 25.09
C ASP A 655 16.08 -24.21 26.28
N GLY A 656 15.11 -25.04 26.68
CA GLY A 656 14.34 -24.85 27.91
C GLY A 656 15.22 -24.81 29.16
N MET A 657 16.19 -25.73 29.27
CA MET A 657 17.17 -25.72 30.36
C MET A 657 18.11 -24.50 30.29
N GLY A 658 18.56 -24.10 29.10
CA GLY A 658 19.37 -22.89 28.88
C GLY A 658 18.64 -21.61 29.28
N ASN A 659 17.32 -21.53 29.02
CA ASN A 659 16.46 -20.44 29.46
C ASN A 659 16.32 -20.39 30.99
N LEU A 660 16.12 -21.54 31.65
CA LEU A 660 16.14 -21.61 33.12
C LEU A 660 17.48 -21.18 33.70
N LEU A 661 18.60 -21.60 33.08
CA LEU A 661 19.94 -21.23 33.51
C LEU A 661 20.13 -19.70 33.50
N LYS A 662 19.72 -19.02 32.42
CA LYS A 662 19.78 -17.55 32.33
C LYS A 662 18.93 -16.86 33.40
N GLN A 663 17.73 -17.35 33.66
CA GLN A 663 16.84 -16.80 34.69
C GLN A 663 17.46 -16.93 36.09
N ASP A 664 18.12 -18.06 36.37
CA ASP A 664 18.74 -18.30 37.66
C ASP A 664 20.05 -17.53 37.84
N ILE A 665 20.86 -17.38 36.78
CA ILE A 665 22.05 -16.51 36.77
C ILE A 665 21.67 -15.08 37.15
N ALA A 666 20.53 -14.57 36.69
CA ALA A 666 20.05 -13.24 37.05
C ALA A 666 19.74 -13.07 38.55
N GLN A 667 19.48 -14.15 39.28
CA GLN A 667 19.14 -14.13 40.71
C GLN A 667 20.31 -14.52 41.61
N ARG A 668 21.18 -15.44 41.14
CA ARG A 668 22.31 -16.01 41.90
C ARG A 668 23.67 -15.66 41.29
N PHE A 669 23.80 -14.48 40.67
CA PHE A 669 24.93 -14.10 39.82
C PHE A 669 26.32 -14.35 40.44
N ASP A 670 26.55 -13.94 41.69
CA ASP A 670 27.85 -14.10 42.37
C ASP A 670 28.27 -15.58 42.51
N LEU A 671 27.31 -16.46 42.79
CA LEU A 671 27.55 -17.91 42.89
C LEU A 671 27.92 -18.51 41.53
N TYR A 672 27.26 -18.06 40.46
CA TYR A 672 27.56 -18.50 39.09
C TYR A 672 28.93 -18.01 38.62
N VAL A 673 29.27 -16.75 38.89
CA VAL A 673 30.59 -16.18 38.55
C VAL A 673 31.70 -16.87 39.33
N SER A 674 31.51 -17.13 40.63
CA SER A 674 32.48 -17.85 41.46
C SER A 674 32.78 -19.27 40.96
N ASN A 675 31.86 -19.86 40.17
CA ASN A 675 31.98 -21.19 39.59
C ASN A 675 32.09 -21.17 38.05
N ALA A 676 32.41 -20.02 37.44
CA ALA A 676 32.39 -19.83 35.99
C ALA A 676 33.20 -20.89 35.23
N GLU A 677 34.40 -21.25 35.72
CA GLU A 677 35.30 -22.22 35.08
C GLU A 677 34.71 -23.64 34.91
N LEU A 678 33.65 -23.97 35.66
CA LEU A 678 32.93 -25.23 35.55
C LEU A 678 32.04 -25.28 34.29
N PHE A 679 31.61 -24.13 33.76
CA PHE A 679 30.78 -24.04 32.55
C PHE A 679 31.55 -24.25 31.25
N PHE A 680 32.71 -24.93 31.31
CA PHE A 680 33.43 -25.42 30.15
C PHE A 680 34.17 -26.73 30.48
N ASP A 681 33.74 -27.79 29.79
CA ASP A 681 34.41 -29.08 29.66
C ASP A 681 34.24 -29.55 28.22
N ARG A 682 35.34 -29.69 27.48
CA ARG A 682 35.36 -30.01 26.05
C ARG A 682 34.66 -31.33 25.72
N GLU A 683 34.74 -32.31 26.62
CA GLU A 683 34.26 -33.67 26.36
C GLU A 683 32.87 -33.91 26.94
N LYS A 684 32.55 -33.27 28.07
CA LYS A 684 31.37 -33.62 28.88
C LYS A 684 30.26 -32.59 28.85
N LEU A 685 30.54 -31.31 28.61
CA LEU A 685 29.53 -30.26 28.64
C LEU A 685 29.21 -29.78 27.23
N ASP A 686 27.93 -29.85 26.86
CA ASP A 686 27.49 -29.33 25.56
C ASP A 686 27.67 -27.80 25.49
N GLN A 687 28.19 -27.30 24.36
CA GLN A 687 28.48 -25.89 24.18
C GLN A 687 27.26 -24.98 24.32
N HIS A 688 26.04 -25.50 24.15
CA HIS A 688 24.83 -24.71 24.31
C HIS A 688 24.66 -24.20 25.74
N TYR A 689 25.14 -24.96 26.73
CA TYR A 689 25.16 -24.51 28.12
C TYR A 689 26.29 -23.52 28.41
N THR A 690 27.43 -23.66 27.72
CA THR A 690 28.51 -22.65 27.75
C THR A 690 27.99 -21.32 27.18
N TYR A 691 27.30 -21.37 26.04
CA TYR A 691 26.64 -20.22 25.42
C TYR A 691 25.58 -19.60 26.34
N SER A 692 24.68 -20.42 26.90
CA SER A 692 23.61 -19.94 27.79
C SER A 692 24.17 -19.27 29.05
N PHE A 693 25.28 -19.79 29.59
CA PHE A 693 26.00 -19.14 30.70
C PHE A 693 26.50 -17.74 30.31
N PHE A 694 27.24 -17.62 29.19
CA PHE A 694 27.75 -16.31 28.76
C PHE A 694 26.63 -15.32 28.43
N GLN A 695 25.54 -15.78 27.82
CA GLN A 695 24.40 -14.91 27.53
C GLN A 695 23.73 -14.42 28.83
N GLY A 696 23.52 -15.31 29.80
CA GLY A 696 23.00 -14.92 31.11
C GLY A 696 23.90 -13.93 31.83
N VAL A 697 25.22 -14.11 31.74
CA VAL A 697 26.21 -13.16 32.28
C VAL A 697 26.12 -11.81 31.56
N CYS A 698 26.10 -11.81 30.24
CA CYS A 698 25.97 -10.62 29.40
C CYS A 698 24.71 -9.81 29.77
N ASP A 699 23.56 -10.48 29.90
CA ASP A 699 22.29 -9.85 30.25
C ASP A 699 22.33 -9.16 31.64
N VAL A 700 22.99 -9.78 32.62
CA VAL A 700 23.16 -9.19 33.97
C VAL A 700 24.11 -7.99 33.96
N LEU A 701 25.25 -8.11 33.26
CA LEU A 701 26.25 -7.03 33.15
C LEU A 701 25.65 -5.80 32.46
N ARG A 702 24.91 -6.02 31.36
CA ARG A 702 24.22 -4.96 30.63
C ARG A 702 23.22 -4.21 31.49
N GLN A 703 22.42 -4.93 32.29
CA GLN A 703 21.43 -4.34 33.21
C GLN A 703 22.07 -3.71 34.46
N ASN A 704 23.35 -3.95 34.72
CA ASN A 704 24.06 -3.49 35.91
C ASN A 704 23.40 -3.92 37.24
N LYS A 705 22.79 -5.11 37.26
CA LYS A 705 22.04 -5.67 38.40
C LYS A 705 22.83 -6.75 39.14
N PHE A 706 23.99 -6.40 39.69
CA PHE A 706 24.79 -7.30 40.52
C PHE A 706 25.47 -6.54 41.67
N GLN A 707 25.97 -7.28 42.66
CA GLN A 707 26.64 -6.70 43.83
C GLN A 707 28.02 -6.15 43.45
N GLU A 708 28.47 -5.06 44.08
CA GLU A 708 29.74 -4.39 43.73
C GLU A 708 30.99 -5.28 43.91
N ASN A 709 30.92 -6.34 44.72
CA ASN A 709 32.09 -7.17 45.09
C ASN A 709 32.19 -8.50 44.32
N VAL A 710 31.41 -8.70 43.25
CA VAL A 710 31.47 -9.95 42.47
C VAL A 710 32.81 -10.07 41.74
N ASN A 711 33.48 -11.22 41.85
CA ASN A 711 34.79 -11.45 41.24
C ASN A 711 34.69 -11.73 39.73
N LEU A 712 34.49 -10.69 38.93
CA LEU A 712 34.35 -10.77 37.47
C LEU A 712 35.58 -11.35 36.75
N GLU A 713 36.75 -11.43 37.39
CA GLU A 713 37.94 -12.09 36.84
C GLU A 713 37.65 -13.55 36.43
N LYS A 714 36.79 -14.25 37.18
CA LYS A 714 36.47 -15.65 36.91
C LYS A 714 35.83 -15.86 35.54
N ILE A 715 35.14 -14.84 35.02
CA ILE A 715 34.60 -14.86 33.65
C ILE A 715 35.75 -14.81 32.63
N LEU A 716 36.76 -13.96 32.85
CA LEU A 716 37.95 -13.90 31.98
C LEU A 716 38.72 -15.22 31.99
N SER A 717 38.89 -15.83 33.17
CA SER A 717 39.55 -17.14 33.29
C SER A 717 38.82 -18.24 32.52
N LEU A 718 37.47 -18.22 32.50
CA LEU A 718 36.70 -19.13 31.66
C LEU A 718 36.96 -18.89 30.16
N VAL A 719 36.92 -17.63 29.72
CA VAL A 719 37.18 -17.25 28.32
C VAL A 719 38.57 -17.72 27.88
N GLU A 720 39.60 -17.48 28.70
CA GLU A 720 40.97 -17.92 28.44
C GLU A 720 41.09 -19.44 28.36
N LYS A 721 40.43 -20.18 29.27
CA LYS A 721 40.41 -21.65 29.25
C LYS A 721 39.81 -22.20 27.95
N ILE A 722 38.78 -21.55 27.40
CA ILE A 722 38.19 -21.92 26.11
C ILE A 722 39.18 -21.65 24.97
N ILE A 723 39.82 -20.47 24.96
CA ILE A 723 40.83 -20.09 23.97
C ILE A 723 42.00 -21.09 23.97
N GLU A 724 42.56 -21.39 25.14
CA GLU A 724 43.65 -22.36 25.28
C GLU A 724 43.26 -23.76 24.81
N SER A 725 41.98 -24.14 24.96
CA SER A 725 41.49 -25.42 24.46
C SER A 725 41.40 -25.44 22.94
N ASP A 726 40.88 -24.38 22.32
CA ASP A 726 40.79 -24.26 20.87
C ASP A 726 42.17 -24.18 20.19
N GLU A 727 43.13 -23.47 20.80
CA GLU A 727 44.51 -23.38 20.31
C GLU A 727 45.25 -24.73 20.36
N LYS A 728 44.97 -25.56 21.37
CA LYS A 728 45.54 -26.92 21.48
C LYS A 728 44.94 -27.86 20.43
N GLU A 729 43.64 -27.77 20.22
CA GLU A 729 42.90 -28.58 19.26
C GLU A 729 41.66 -27.78 18.83
N SER A 730 41.52 -27.46 17.54
CA SER A 730 40.41 -26.61 17.08
C SER A 730 39.05 -27.17 17.50
N LEU A 731 38.18 -26.32 18.03
CA LEU A 731 36.83 -26.68 18.40
C LEU A 731 36.03 -27.00 17.12
N PRO A 732 35.10 -27.97 17.19
CA PRO A 732 34.34 -28.40 16.02
C PRO A 732 33.60 -27.25 15.35
N LYS A 733 33.63 -27.20 14.00
CA LYS A 733 32.78 -26.29 13.24
C LYS A 733 31.31 -26.61 13.49
N ASP A 734 30.46 -25.59 13.45
CA ASP A 734 29.02 -25.75 13.59
C ASP A 734 28.46 -26.58 12.43
N GLU A 735 28.10 -27.83 12.71
CA GLU A 735 27.22 -28.59 11.83
C GLU A 735 25.78 -28.06 11.92
N LYS A 736 24.95 -28.37 10.93
CA LYS A 736 23.49 -28.12 10.96
C LYS A 736 22.83 -28.98 12.05
N ARG A 737 23.05 -28.65 13.32
CA ARG A 737 22.63 -29.40 14.52
C ARG A 737 21.12 -29.49 14.70
N ARG A 738 20.35 -28.66 13.99
CA ARG A 738 18.88 -28.76 13.90
C ARG A 738 18.43 -30.16 13.48
N GLU A 739 19.21 -30.84 12.64
CA GLU A 739 18.91 -32.19 12.14
C GLU A 739 19.15 -33.30 13.18
N ARG A 740 19.95 -33.05 14.23
CA ARG A 740 20.31 -34.08 15.23
C ARG A 740 19.33 -34.16 16.40
N PHE A 741 18.71 -33.05 16.81
CA PHE A 741 17.94 -32.98 18.08
C PHE A 741 16.55 -32.36 17.95
N ASP A 742 16.04 -32.11 16.73
CA ASP A 742 14.75 -31.45 16.44
C ASP A 742 14.56 -30.08 17.13
N THR A 743 15.65 -29.43 17.55
CA THR A 743 15.65 -28.18 18.32
C THR A 743 16.85 -27.30 17.92
N TRP A 744 16.78 -26.00 18.17
CA TRP A 744 17.87 -25.08 17.86
C TRP A 744 18.87 -25.05 19.01
N VAL A 745 19.93 -25.84 18.90
CA VAL A 745 21.02 -25.91 19.88
C VAL A 745 22.17 -25.02 19.41
N ALA A 746 22.63 -24.14 20.30
CA ALA A 746 23.68 -23.17 20.00
C ALA A 746 25.04 -23.88 19.74
N GLY A 747 25.77 -23.35 18.77
CA GLY A 747 27.07 -23.87 18.34
C GLY A 747 28.26 -23.10 18.93
N TRP A 748 29.48 -23.47 18.53
CA TRP A 748 30.69 -22.78 18.97
C TRP A 748 30.78 -21.35 18.44
N ASN A 749 30.27 -21.04 17.25
CA ASN A 749 30.20 -19.64 16.80
C ASN A 749 29.34 -18.80 17.75
N SER A 750 28.23 -19.36 18.26
CA SER A 750 27.38 -18.69 19.23
C SER A 750 28.10 -18.44 20.56
N VAL A 751 28.93 -19.39 21.01
CA VAL A 751 29.79 -19.20 22.18
C VAL A 751 30.78 -18.04 21.96
N TYR A 752 31.46 -18.00 20.81
CA TYR A 752 32.38 -16.90 20.48
C TYR A 752 31.67 -15.53 20.37
N TYR A 753 30.43 -15.49 19.87
CA TYR A 753 29.59 -14.27 19.90
C TYR A 753 29.36 -13.81 21.33
N ALA A 754 28.91 -14.73 22.20
CA ALA A 754 28.62 -14.42 23.60
C ALA A 754 29.89 -14.03 24.38
N MET A 755 31.05 -14.63 24.08
CA MET A 755 32.34 -14.20 24.62
C MET A 755 32.67 -12.76 24.23
N SER A 756 32.48 -12.41 22.95
CA SER A 756 32.70 -11.05 22.46
C SER A 756 31.78 -10.04 23.16
N ASP A 757 30.49 -10.36 23.30
CA ASP A 757 29.55 -9.48 24.00
C ASP A 757 29.88 -9.33 25.49
N VAL A 758 30.25 -10.42 26.17
CA VAL A 758 30.67 -10.34 27.58
C VAL A 758 31.91 -9.46 27.74
N VAL A 759 32.91 -9.60 26.87
CA VAL A 759 34.09 -8.71 26.88
C VAL A 759 33.69 -7.25 26.66
N LYS A 760 32.78 -6.99 25.73
CA LYS A 760 32.23 -5.65 25.47
C LYS A 760 31.51 -5.08 26.69
N GLU A 761 30.68 -5.86 27.38
CA GLU A 761 30.01 -5.43 28.61
C GLU A 761 30.99 -5.20 29.76
N LEU A 762 32.04 -6.04 29.91
CA LEU A 762 33.11 -5.84 30.89
C LEU A 762 33.87 -4.52 30.66
N LEU A 763 34.07 -4.14 29.40
CA LEU A 763 34.64 -2.85 29.01
C LEU A 763 33.66 -1.66 29.24
N GLY A 764 32.40 -1.94 29.57
CA GLY A 764 31.40 -0.95 29.95
C GLY A 764 30.75 -0.25 28.75
N GLU A 765 30.10 -1.01 27.88
CA GLU A 765 29.30 -0.46 26.77
C GLU A 765 28.22 0.50 27.30
N GLY A 766 28.17 1.73 26.77
CA GLY A 766 27.23 2.77 27.22
C GLY A 766 27.50 3.32 28.63
N LYS A 767 28.64 2.97 29.26
CA LYS A 767 29.01 3.42 30.61
C LYS A 767 30.27 4.31 30.58
N ASP A 768 30.44 5.15 31.59
CA ASP A 768 31.62 6.03 31.70
C ASP A 768 32.91 5.27 32.04
N LYS A 769 32.81 4.09 32.65
CA LYS A 769 33.94 3.27 33.10
C LYS A 769 33.71 1.80 32.78
N ALA A 770 34.79 1.02 32.72
CA ALA A 770 34.73 -0.44 32.68
C ALA A 770 34.12 -1.01 33.97
N LEU A 771 33.51 -2.20 33.87
CA LEU A 771 32.94 -2.92 35.02
C LEU A 771 33.99 -3.70 35.80
N ILE A 772 35.16 -3.89 35.21
CA ILE A 772 36.33 -4.53 35.83
C ILE A 772 37.48 -3.51 35.91
N ASP A 773 38.46 -3.75 36.78
CA ASP A 773 39.67 -2.94 36.85
C ASP A 773 40.49 -3.09 35.56
N PHE A 774 40.23 -2.20 34.61
CA PHE A 774 40.86 -2.20 33.31
C PHE A 774 42.39 -2.19 33.41
N SER A 775 42.98 -1.50 34.39
CA SER A 775 44.43 -1.39 34.52
C SER A 775 45.09 -2.72 34.89
N VAL A 776 44.42 -3.52 35.72
CA VAL A 776 44.88 -4.85 36.13
C VAL A 776 44.69 -5.88 35.02
N TYR A 777 43.57 -5.82 34.30
CA TYR A 777 43.19 -6.85 33.32
C TYR A 777 43.44 -6.45 31.85
N ARG A 778 44.09 -5.32 31.59
CA ARG A 778 44.36 -4.77 30.25
C ARG A 778 44.92 -5.82 29.28
N GLU A 779 46.03 -6.45 29.64
CA GLU A 779 46.74 -7.41 28.78
C GLU A 779 45.87 -8.63 28.45
N ARG A 780 45.12 -9.13 29.44
CA ARG A 780 44.21 -10.27 29.29
C ARG A 780 43.06 -9.94 28.34
N LEU A 781 42.41 -8.79 28.55
CA LEU A 781 41.35 -8.30 27.67
C LEU A 781 41.83 -8.12 26.23
N LEU A 782 43.00 -7.52 26.02
CA LEU A 782 43.56 -7.31 24.69
C LEU A 782 43.91 -8.63 24.00
N ALA A 783 44.47 -9.60 24.73
CA ALA A 783 44.78 -10.93 24.20
C ALA A 783 43.52 -11.67 23.74
N ILE A 784 42.45 -11.64 24.53
CA ILE A 784 41.14 -12.22 24.18
C ILE A 784 40.57 -11.57 22.92
N ILE A 785 40.55 -10.24 22.87
CA ILE A 785 40.03 -9.49 21.70
C ILE A 785 40.83 -9.83 20.44
N LYS A 786 42.16 -9.87 20.55
CA LYS A 786 43.05 -10.25 19.44
C LYS A 786 42.76 -11.64 18.89
N TYR A 787 42.49 -12.60 19.78
CA TYR A 787 42.12 -13.95 19.39
C TYR A 787 40.78 -13.96 18.64
N LEU A 788 39.74 -13.32 19.21
CA LEU A 788 38.40 -13.25 18.60
C LEU A 788 38.39 -12.50 17.24
N LEU A 789 39.22 -11.47 17.09
CA LEU A 789 39.42 -10.77 15.82
C LEU A 789 40.09 -11.63 14.74
N SER A 790 40.78 -12.70 15.12
CA SER A 790 41.41 -13.65 14.19
C SER A 790 40.47 -14.80 13.78
N HIS A 791 39.23 -14.82 14.28
CA HIS A 791 38.25 -15.88 14.00
C HIS A 791 37.75 -15.86 12.55
N GLY A 792 37.36 -17.02 12.00
CA GLY A 792 36.92 -17.15 10.61
C GLY A 792 35.53 -16.60 10.25
N SER A 793 34.80 -16.01 11.20
CA SER A 793 33.42 -15.49 11.01
C SER A 793 33.43 -13.95 11.10
N PRO A 794 32.94 -13.21 10.08
CA PRO A 794 32.27 -13.70 8.88
C PRO A 794 33.30 -14.18 7.84
N ASP A 795 32.88 -15.03 6.91
CA ASP A 795 33.69 -15.44 5.76
C ASP A 795 33.39 -14.60 4.50
N GLU A 796 34.18 -14.80 3.44
CA GLU A 796 34.07 -14.08 2.16
C GLU A 796 32.79 -14.42 1.38
N GLU A 797 32.15 -15.56 1.62
CA GLU A 797 30.91 -15.94 0.90
C GLU A 797 29.75 -14.98 1.18
N ASN A 798 29.80 -14.27 2.31
CA ASN A 798 28.81 -13.27 2.69
C ASN A 798 28.93 -11.96 1.88
N ASN A 799 30.02 -11.75 1.12
CA ASN A 799 30.23 -10.52 0.37
C ASN A 799 29.27 -10.37 -0.84
N MET A 800 28.92 -11.46 -1.51
CA MET A 800 28.38 -11.41 -2.89
C MET A 800 26.92 -11.86 -3.05
N LYS A 801 26.16 -12.00 -1.97
CA LYS A 801 24.73 -12.39 -2.07
C LYS A 801 23.88 -11.16 -2.39
N GLU A 802 23.35 -11.07 -3.61
CA GLU A 802 22.46 -9.98 -4.06
C GLU A 802 21.20 -9.89 -3.17
N ASP A 803 20.62 -11.04 -2.79
CA ASP A 803 19.52 -11.17 -1.81
C ASP A 803 20.01 -11.24 -0.35
N GLY A 804 21.28 -10.89 -0.10
CA GLY A 804 21.93 -10.96 1.21
C GLY A 804 21.58 -9.81 2.15
N ASN A 805 22.10 -9.90 3.38
CA ASN A 805 22.05 -8.80 4.35
C ASN A 805 23.12 -7.75 4.03
N ASP A 806 22.89 -6.50 4.44
CA ASP A 806 23.89 -5.43 4.33
C ASP A 806 25.13 -5.68 5.21
N PRO A 807 26.29 -5.07 4.93
CA PRO A 807 27.54 -5.34 5.66
C PRO A 807 27.46 -5.10 7.17
N PHE A 808 26.68 -4.12 7.64
CA PHE A 808 26.53 -3.87 9.07
C PHE A 808 25.75 -4.99 9.74
N SER A 809 24.63 -5.41 9.13
CA SER A 809 23.85 -6.57 9.57
C SER A 809 24.67 -7.86 9.59
N VAL A 810 25.58 -8.06 8.63
CA VAL A 810 26.52 -9.20 8.65
C VAL A 810 27.53 -9.04 9.78
N ALA A 811 28.10 -7.85 9.98
CA ALA A 811 29.10 -7.58 11.01
C ALA A 811 28.56 -7.86 12.42
N ILE A 812 27.38 -7.34 12.78
CA ILE A 812 26.78 -7.55 14.10
C ILE A 812 26.37 -9.01 14.35
N ASN A 813 26.28 -9.84 13.30
CA ASN A 813 25.97 -11.27 13.38
C ASN A 813 27.19 -12.16 13.17
N SER A 814 28.39 -11.64 13.44
CA SER A 814 29.67 -12.33 13.23
C SER A 814 30.64 -12.15 14.42
N VAL A 815 31.61 -13.07 14.55
CA VAL A 815 32.54 -13.09 15.70
C VAL A 815 33.45 -11.88 15.59
N ARG A 816 34.12 -11.73 14.44
CA ARG A 816 35.05 -10.64 14.19
C ARG A 816 34.36 -9.28 14.27
N GLY A 817 33.11 -9.14 13.82
CA GLY A 817 32.40 -7.87 13.89
C GLY A 817 32.11 -7.44 15.34
N ARG A 818 31.62 -8.35 16.20
CA ARG A 818 31.41 -8.08 17.63
C ARG A 818 32.74 -7.87 18.38
N ALA A 819 33.77 -8.64 18.03
CA ALA A 819 35.11 -8.46 18.57
C ALA A 819 35.70 -7.09 18.17
N PHE A 820 35.43 -6.61 16.96
CA PHE A 820 35.84 -5.28 16.50
C PHE A 820 35.16 -4.16 17.29
N GLN A 821 33.86 -4.29 17.62
CA GLN A 821 33.20 -3.34 18.53
C GLN A 821 33.84 -3.34 19.93
N SER A 822 34.19 -4.53 20.44
CA SER A 822 34.94 -4.67 21.70
C SER A 822 36.32 -4.03 21.63
N PHE A 823 37.01 -4.18 20.50
CA PHE A 823 38.31 -3.56 20.25
C PHE A 823 38.24 -2.04 20.21
N VAL A 824 37.21 -1.49 19.56
CA VAL A 824 36.92 -0.05 19.58
C VAL A 824 36.74 0.41 21.01
N LEU A 825 35.87 -0.24 21.80
CA LEU A 825 35.65 0.13 23.20
C LEU A 825 36.91 0.00 24.06
N PHE A 826 37.73 -1.03 23.82
CA PHE A 826 39.04 -1.19 24.46
C PHE A 826 39.92 0.04 24.21
N THR A 827 39.97 0.55 22.97
CA THR A 827 40.78 1.76 22.66
C THR A 827 40.29 3.01 23.38
N TYR A 828 38.99 3.10 23.70
CA TYR A 828 38.50 4.17 24.56
C TYR A 828 39.09 4.07 25.96
N ARG A 829 39.02 2.89 26.58
CA ARG A 829 39.54 2.64 27.94
C ARG A 829 41.05 2.75 28.03
N ASP A 830 41.74 2.23 27.04
CA ASP A 830 43.19 2.31 26.98
C ASP A 830 43.67 3.77 26.85
N GLY A 831 42.96 4.56 26.04
CA GLY A 831 43.19 6.00 25.90
C GLY A 831 43.03 6.81 27.19
N ASP A 832 42.21 6.35 28.14
CA ASP A 832 42.01 7.00 29.44
C ASP A 832 43.25 6.91 30.35
N SER A 833 44.17 5.99 30.07
CA SER A 833 45.44 5.86 30.81
C SER A 833 46.49 6.91 30.41
N PHE A 834 46.28 7.60 29.30
CA PHE A 834 47.17 8.65 28.79
C PHE A 834 46.80 10.02 29.40
N ALA A 835 47.77 10.94 29.42
CA ALA A 835 47.50 12.31 29.83
C ALA A 835 46.40 12.95 28.94
N LYS A 836 45.52 13.78 29.52
CA LYS A 836 44.38 14.36 28.79
C LYS A 836 44.81 15.17 27.56
N ASP A 837 45.99 15.74 27.58
CA ASP A 837 46.62 16.57 26.53
C ASP A 837 47.61 15.80 25.65
N ALA A 838 47.80 14.49 25.84
CA ALA A 838 48.66 13.68 24.99
C ALA A 838 48.16 13.65 23.53
N GLU A 839 49.07 13.88 22.57
CA GLU A 839 48.76 13.79 21.13
C GLU A 839 48.47 12.36 20.67
N VAL A 840 49.09 11.35 21.32
CA VAL A 840 48.95 9.93 21.02
C VAL A 840 48.34 9.24 22.24
N LYS A 841 47.15 8.67 22.06
CA LYS A 841 46.35 7.98 23.09
C LYS A 841 45.98 6.56 22.66
N ILE A 842 46.91 5.93 21.94
CA ILE A 842 46.77 4.55 21.50
C ILE A 842 48.15 3.90 21.55
N SER A 843 48.23 2.74 22.18
CA SER A 843 49.46 2.01 22.41
C SER A 843 49.92 1.23 21.17
N ASP A 844 51.22 0.92 21.10
CA ASP A 844 51.82 0.27 19.92
C ASP A 844 51.33 -1.16 19.68
N ASP A 845 50.96 -1.90 20.73
CA ASP A 845 50.37 -3.24 20.63
C ASP A 845 48.98 -3.21 19.98
N VAL A 846 48.14 -2.23 20.33
CA VAL A 846 46.84 -1.98 19.71
C VAL A 846 47.00 -1.61 18.23
N LYS A 847 47.95 -0.71 17.91
CA LYS A 847 48.25 -0.35 16.50
C LYS A 847 48.63 -1.57 15.66
N LYS A 848 49.53 -2.41 16.18
CA LYS A 848 49.96 -3.65 15.50
C LYS A 848 48.82 -4.63 15.27
N ILE A 849 47.86 -4.73 16.20
CA ILE A 849 46.68 -5.59 16.03
C ILE A 849 45.78 -5.03 14.92
N TYR A 850 45.49 -3.73 14.95
CA TYR A 850 44.69 -3.05 13.93
C TYR A 850 45.28 -3.24 12.53
N GLU A 851 46.56 -2.92 12.34
CA GLU A 851 47.27 -3.06 11.06
C GLU A 851 47.25 -4.51 10.56
N LYS A 852 47.55 -5.48 11.44
CA LYS A 852 47.58 -6.90 11.08
C LYS A 852 46.22 -7.43 10.60
N ILE A 853 45.12 -6.96 11.18
CA ILE A 853 43.77 -7.36 10.77
C ILE A 853 43.45 -6.70 9.44
N LEU A 854 43.73 -5.40 9.29
CA LEU A 854 43.48 -4.64 8.07
C LEU A 854 44.20 -5.25 6.87
N ASP A 855 45.49 -5.58 7.02
CA ASP A 855 46.32 -6.14 5.95
C ASP A 855 45.82 -7.49 5.40
N LYS A 856 44.98 -8.21 6.17
CA LYS A 856 44.43 -9.52 5.80
C LYS A 856 42.93 -9.48 5.50
N GLU A 857 42.30 -8.32 5.63
CA GLU A 857 40.84 -8.24 5.57
C GLU A 857 40.33 -8.35 4.13
N LYS A 858 39.30 -9.18 3.96
CA LYS A 858 38.68 -9.47 2.66
C LYS A 858 37.15 -9.43 2.69
N THR A 859 36.56 -9.13 3.85
CA THR A 859 35.11 -9.11 4.04
C THR A 859 34.57 -7.68 4.07
N TYR A 860 33.45 -7.46 3.38
CA TYR A 860 32.78 -6.15 3.35
C TYR A 860 32.29 -5.75 4.74
N ALA A 861 31.86 -6.72 5.55
CA ALA A 861 31.36 -6.50 6.91
C ALA A 861 32.41 -5.83 7.82
N ILE A 862 33.66 -6.31 7.80
CA ILE A 862 34.72 -5.75 8.65
C ILE A 862 35.27 -4.45 8.05
N MET A 863 35.40 -4.34 6.72
CA MET A 863 35.78 -3.07 6.06
C MET A 863 34.77 -1.95 6.35
N PHE A 864 33.47 -2.26 6.40
CA PHE A 864 32.46 -1.31 6.85
C PHE A 864 32.75 -0.80 8.26
N LEU A 865 33.13 -1.67 9.21
CA LEU A 865 33.45 -1.25 10.58
C LEU A 865 34.72 -0.38 10.65
N TYR A 866 35.72 -0.63 9.80
CA TYR A 866 36.89 0.25 9.67
C TYR A 866 36.50 1.68 9.29
N GLY A 867 35.57 1.83 8.34
CA GLY A 867 35.02 3.13 7.97
C GLY A 867 34.17 3.76 9.08
N HIS A 868 33.22 2.99 9.62
CA HIS A 868 32.25 3.46 10.60
C HIS A 868 32.90 3.91 11.92
N TYR A 869 33.89 3.17 12.41
CA TYR A 869 34.61 3.48 13.64
C TYR A 869 35.91 4.26 13.43
N LEU A 870 36.22 4.69 12.20
CA LEU A 870 37.43 5.48 11.90
C LEU A 870 37.63 6.68 12.86
N PRO A 871 36.60 7.46 13.23
CA PRO A 871 36.76 8.58 14.17
C PRO A 871 37.30 8.13 15.54
N SER A 872 36.92 6.92 15.98
CA SER A 872 37.40 6.35 17.25
C SER A 872 38.91 6.20 17.27
N PHE A 873 39.55 5.91 16.14
CA PHE A 873 41.01 5.78 16.08
C PHE A 873 41.69 7.09 15.69
N TYR A 874 41.12 7.84 14.74
CA TYR A 874 41.69 9.08 14.23
C TYR A 874 41.96 10.11 15.34
N TYR A 875 41.01 10.32 16.25
CA TYR A 875 41.16 11.30 17.34
C TYR A 875 42.13 10.86 18.44
N ARG A 876 42.59 9.60 18.44
CA ARG A 876 43.58 9.08 19.38
C ARG A 876 45.00 9.12 18.83
N ASP A 877 45.16 9.01 17.51
CA ASP A 877 46.44 9.24 16.82
C ASP A 877 46.19 9.59 15.35
N LYS A 878 46.09 10.90 15.08
CA LYS A 878 45.80 11.45 13.75
C LYS A 878 46.87 11.05 12.74
N LYS A 879 48.15 11.19 13.10
CA LYS A 879 49.30 10.92 12.21
C LYS A 879 49.35 9.45 11.78
N TRP A 880 49.01 8.54 12.69
CA TRP A 880 48.96 7.11 12.40
C TRP A 880 47.82 6.76 11.44
N ILE A 881 46.59 7.21 11.71
CA ILE A 881 45.45 6.91 10.84
C ILE A 881 45.57 7.57 9.45
N THR A 882 46.10 8.79 9.36
CA THR A 882 46.40 9.41 8.06
C THR A 882 47.33 8.54 7.21
N LYS A 883 48.34 7.88 7.82
CA LYS A 883 49.24 6.97 7.10
C LYS A 883 48.56 5.68 6.62
N LEU A 884 47.53 5.21 7.33
CA LEU A 884 46.78 4.00 6.97
C LEU A 884 45.61 4.26 6.00
N THR A 885 45.37 5.51 5.62
CA THR A 885 44.21 5.88 4.79
C THR A 885 44.23 5.16 3.44
N SER A 886 45.41 4.97 2.82
CA SER A 886 45.55 4.20 1.57
C SER A 886 45.30 2.70 1.74
N ASN A 887 45.42 2.15 2.95
CA ASN A 887 45.13 0.75 3.24
C ASN A 887 43.63 0.56 3.49
N ILE A 888 43.00 1.47 4.25
CA ILE A 888 41.56 1.43 4.56
C ILE A 888 40.73 1.74 3.31
N PHE A 889 41.12 2.76 2.55
CA PHE A 889 40.43 3.23 1.35
C PHE A 889 41.30 2.99 0.11
N SER A 890 41.67 1.73 -0.14
CA SER A 890 42.57 1.34 -1.23
C SER A 890 42.19 1.92 -2.59
N GLU A 891 43.19 2.38 -3.33
CA GLU A 891 43.07 2.82 -4.72
C GLU A 891 43.25 1.67 -5.73
N ASP A 892 43.62 0.48 -5.27
CA ASP A 892 43.79 -0.70 -6.10
C ASP A 892 42.45 -1.15 -6.67
N ALA A 893 42.40 -1.38 -7.99
CA ALA A 893 41.17 -1.78 -8.67
C ALA A 893 40.62 -3.12 -8.16
N GLU A 894 41.48 -4.05 -7.74
CA GLU A 894 41.09 -5.34 -7.17
C GLU A 894 40.38 -5.21 -5.81
N ASN A 895 40.63 -4.12 -5.08
CA ASN A 895 40.06 -3.84 -3.77
C ASN A 895 38.89 -2.84 -3.82
N HIS A 896 38.33 -2.58 -5.01
CA HIS A 896 37.31 -1.56 -5.21
C HIS A 896 36.09 -1.76 -4.29
N ASP A 897 35.59 -2.99 -4.16
CA ASP A 897 34.41 -3.27 -3.32
C ASP A 897 34.71 -3.18 -1.82
N LEU A 898 35.95 -3.50 -1.41
CA LEU A 898 36.41 -3.30 -0.02
C LEU A 898 36.48 -1.81 0.32
N TYR A 899 36.98 -1.00 -0.62
CA TYR A 899 36.92 0.46 -0.54
C TYR A 899 35.47 0.94 -0.44
N ILE A 900 34.54 0.43 -1.27
CA ILE A 900 33.13 0.81 -1.21
C ILE A 900 32.54 0.49 0.17
N ALA A 901 32.83 -0.69 0.72
CA ALA A 901 32.34 -1.06 2.05
C ALA A 901 32.88 -0.15 3.16
N ALA A 902 34.18 0.18 3.15
CA ALA A 902 34.75 1.13 4.11
C ALA A 902 34.19 2.55 3.91
N TRP A 903 34.01 2.99 2.67
CA TRP A 903 33.43 4.29 2.35
C TRP A 903 31.98 4.39 2.84
N GLU A 904 31.17 3.37 2.60
CA GLU A 904 29.81 3.24 3.11
C GLU A 904 29.77 3.37 4.65
N GLY A 905 30.66 2.65 5.33
CA GLY A 905 30.81 2.75 6.77
C GLY A 905 31.13 4.17 7.22
N TYR A 906 32.07 4.84 6.57
CA TYR A 906 32.46 6.21 6.89
C TYR A 906 31.33 7.22 6.70
N ILE A 907 30.59 7.17 5.60
CA ILE A 907 29.46 8.09 5.32
C ILE A 907 28.16 7.73 6.06
N SER A 908 28.13 6.57 6.72
CA SER A 908 27.06 6.19 7.64
C SER A 908 27.25 6.73 9.05
N ALA A 909 28.48 7.15 9.40
CA ALA A 909 28.83 7.66 10.72
C ALA A 909 28.58 9.18 10.84
N ASN A 910 28.86 9.74 12.03
CA ASN A 910 28.83 11.20 12.21
C ASN A 910 30.00 11.87 11.46
N ILE A 911 29.74 13.05 10.90
CA ILE A 911 30.77 13.88 10.28
C ILE A 911 31.52 14.71 11.33
N TYR A 912 32.84 14.84 11.17
CA TYR A 912 33.69 15.66 12.02
C TYR A 912 34.56 16.61 11.20
N GLY A 913 34.65 17.89 11.59
CA GLY A 913 35.26 18.96 10.77
C GLY A 913 36.72 18.75 10.41
N ASP A 914 37.55 18.38 11.39
CA ASP A 914 38.97 18.08 11.17
C ASP A 914 39.15 16.92 10.17
N MET A 915 38.38 15.83 10.35
CA MET A 915 38.45 14.66 9.47
C MET A 915 37.92 14.95 8.07
N PHE A 916 36.85 15.74 7.94
CA PHE A 916 36.33 16.17 6.65
C PHE A 916 37.38 16.94 5.85
N SER A 917 38.13 17.81 6.55
CA SER A 917 39.23 18.58 5.95
C SER A 917 40.41 17.69 5.56
N GLU A 918 40.82 16.79 6.45
CA GLU A 918 41.93 15.86 6.23
C GLU A 918 41.64 14.89 5.06
N PHE A 919 40.42 14.36 4.99
CA PHE A 919 40.02 13.35 4.00
C PHE A 919 39.30 13.91 2.79
N LYS A 920 39.52 15.20 2.48
CA LYS A 920 38.94 15.87 1.32
C LYS A 920 39.13 15.09 0.01
N ASN A 921 40.30 14.48 -0.19
CA ASN A 921 40.60 13.66 -1.37
C ASN A 921 39.68 12.45 -1.53
N LEU A 922 39.20 11.85 -0.42
CA LEU A 922 38.25 10.73 -0.48
C LEU A 922 36.88 11.19 -0.98
N TYR A 923 36.43 12.37 -0.55
CA TYR A 923 35.22 12.98 -1.09
C TYR A 923 35.37 13.30 -2.58
N GLU A 924 36.51 13.87 -2.99
CA GLU A 924 36.79 14.14 -4.41
C GLU A 924 36.76 12.85 -5.26
N ARG A 925 37.33 11.76 -4.73
CA ARG A 925 37.26 10.43 -5.36
C ARG A 925 35.82 9.93 -5.44
N ALA A 926 35.08 9.96 -4.35
CA ALA A 926 33.69 9.47 -4.29
C ALA A 926 32.75 10.24 -5.23
N ILE A 927 32.91 11.56 -5.34
CA ILE A 927 32.14 12.38 -6.29
C ILE A 927 32.36 11.91 -7.73
N LYS A 928 33.60 11.59 -8.10
CA LYS A 928 34.00 11.16 -9.45
C LYS A 928 33.63 9.70 -9.76
N LEU A 929 33.18 8.91 -8.78
CA LEU A 929 32.76 7.53 -9.03
C LEU A 929 31.48 7.48 -9.83
N ASN A 930 31.47 6.61 -10.83
CA ASN A 930 30.30 6.30 -11.64
C ASN A 930 29.37 5.39 -10.84
N PRO A 931 28.10 5.78 -10.57
CA PRO A 931 27.15 4.93 -9.85
C PRO A 931 26.97 3.52 -10.46
N ASN A 932 27.19 3.37 -11.77
CA ASN A 932 27.11 2.07 -12.44
C ASN A 932 28.26 1.12 -12.08
N SER A 933 29.33 1.59 -11.42
CA SER A 933 30.42 0.74 -10.93
C SER A 933 30.17 0.20 -9.52
N TYR A 934 29.04 0.55 -8.89
CA TYR A 934 28.69 0.06 -7.57
C TYR A 934 28.37 -1.43 -7.60
N THR A 935 28.87 -2.16 -6.60
CA THR A 935 28.58 -3.59 -6.42
C THR A 935 27.07 -3.81 -6.26
N LYS A 936 26.50 -4.79 -6.95
CA LYS A 936 25.08 -5.16 -6.80
C LYS A 936 24.85 -5.95 -5.52
N ARG A 937 24.90 -5.25 -4.39
CA ARG A 937 24.61 -5.80 -3.06
C ARG A 937 23.62 -4.91 -2.33
N LYS A 938 23.06 -5.42 -1.26
CA LYS A 938 22.32 -4.59 -0.31
C LYS A 938 23.27 -3.61 0.40
N TYR A 939 22.90 -2.34 0.40
CA TYR A 939 23.58 -1.29 1.15
C TYR A 939 22.86 -1.04 2.47
N PHE A 940 23.62 -0.81 3.55
CA PHE A 940 23.13 -0.25 4.80
C PHE A 940 22.64 1.19 4.57
N ARG A 941 23.39 1.93 3.75
CA ARG A 941 23.00 3.26 3.25
C ARG A 941 23.45 3.43 1.81
N GLU A 942 22.55 3.86 0.94
CA GLU A 942 22.87 4.18 -0.45
C GLU A 942 24.02 5.20 -0.51
N LEU A 943 25.04 4.90 -1.33
CA LEU A 943 26.31 5.63 -1.34
C LEU A 943 26.13 7.11 -1.76
N ASP A 944 25.29 7.32 -2.76
CA ASP A 944 25.01 8.64 -3.32
C ASP A 944 24.26 9.53 -2.32
N ASP A 945 23.27 8.96 -1.63
CA ASP A 945 22.48 9.64 -0.60
C ASP A 945 23.33 9.94 0.64
N GLY A 946 24.19 8.98 1.04
CA GLY A 946 25.16 9.14 2.12
C GLY A 946 26.18 10.26 1.86
N LEU A 947 26.75 10.30 0.65
CA LEU A 947 27.67 11.36 0.21
C LEU A 947 26.97 12.73 0.22
N ALA A 948 25.78 12.82 -0.37
CA ALA A 948 24.98 14.05 -0.40
C ALA A 948 24.68 14.56 1.02
N THR A 949 24.29 13.67 1.93
CA THR A 949 24.03 14.01 3.33
C THR A 949 25.28 14.51 4.06
N HIS A 950 26.43 13.85 3.89
CA HIS A 950 27.68 14.29 4.52
C HIS A 950 28.06 15.69 4.04
N LEU A 951 27.99 15.96 2.73
CA LEU A 951 28.28 17.29 2.18
C LEU A 951 27.26 18.33 2.64
N ALA A 952 25.98 17.96 2.78
CA ALA A 952 24.94 18.84 3.31
C ALA A 952 25.21 19.21 4.77
N LEU A 953 25.58 18.24 5.61
CA LEU A 953 26.00 18.49 7.00
C LEU A 953 27.24 19.37 7.07
N ALA A 954 28.25 19.12 6.22
CA ALA A 954 29.43 19.97 6.12
C ALA A 954 29.05 21.42 5.75
N TYR A 955 28.13 21.61 4.81
CA TYR A 955 27.68 22.94 4.39
C TYR A 955 26.96 23.70 5.51
N VAL A 956 26.18 22.97 6.31
CA VAL A 956 25.42 23.57 7.42
C VAL A 956 26.34 23.93 8.60
N HIS A 957 27.34 23.11 8.91
CA HIS A 957 28.10 23.21 10.16
C HIS A 957 29.55 23.67 10.03
N PHE A 958 30.19 23.55 8.87
CA PHE A 958 31.61 23.83 8.70
C PHE A 958 31.83 25.09 7.84
N PRO A 959 32.32 26.20 8.43
CA PRO A 959 32.52 27.47 7.70
C PRO A 959 33.42 27.37 6.47
N ASP A 960 34.35 26.41 6.46
CA ASP A 960 35.32 26.22 5.37
C ASP A 960 34.72 25.53 4.14
N PHE A 961 33.52 24.96 4.26
CA PHE A 961 32.78 24.37 3.14
C PHE A 961 31.61 25.28 2.73
N SER A 962 31.85 26.07 1.68
CA SER A 962 30.91 27.05 1.13
C SER A 962 30.73 26.86 -0.37
N ILE A 963 29.82 27.64 -0.99
CA ILE A 963 29.61 27.59 -2.45
C ILE A 963 30.88 27.90 -3.26
N ASP A 964 31.84 28.60 -2.65
CA ASP A 964 33.09 29.02 -3.28
C ASP A 964 34.20 27.97 -3.15
N SER A 965 33.98 26.93 -2.32
CA SER A 965 34.93 25.86 -2.07
C SER A 965 35.06 24.92 -3.28
N GLU A 966 36.30 24.51 -3.61
CA GLU A 966 36.57 23.65 -4.78
C GLU A 966 35.81 22.31 -4.75
N LEU A 967 35.64 21.72 -3.56
CA LEU A 967 34.89 20.47 -3.42
C LEU A 967 33.38 20.67 -3.71
N PHE A 968 32.82 21.82 -3.33
CA PHE A 968 31.42 22.16 -3.65
C PHE A 968 31.26 22.32 -5.16
N LYS A 969 32.17 23.07 -5.81
CA LYS A 969 32.18 23.22 -7.27
C LYS A 969 32.32 21.89 -7.99
N LEU A 970 33.17 20.98 -7.49
CA LEU A 970 33.32 19.63 -8.04
C LEU A 970 32.03 18.79 -7.89
N PHE A 971 31.41 18.82 -6.71
CA PHE A 971 30.15 18.11 -6.44
C PHE A 971 29.04 18.56 -7.40
N TRP A 972 28.83 19.88 -7.53
CA TRP A 972 27.80 20.44 -8.40
C TRP A 972 28.15 20.40 -9.89
N GLY A 973 29.44 20.43 -10.23
CA GLY A 973 29.92 20.27 -11.61
C GLY A 973 29.87 18.84 -12.12
N THR A 974 29.71 17.86 -11.22
CA THR A 974 29.55 16.44 -11.59
C THR A 974 28.07 16.12 -11.69
N SER A 975 27.61 15.75 -12.89
CA SER A 975 26.19 15.51 -13.19
C SER A 975 25.64 14.31 -12.40
N ASN A 976 24.81 14.57 -11.40
CA ASN A 976 24.00 13.55 -10.70
C ASN A 976 22.82 14.24 -10.00
N ALA A 977 21.68 14.30 -10.69
CA ALA A 977 20.49 15.00 -10.24
C ALA A 977 19.97 14.51 -8.87
N LYS A 978 20.00 13.18 -8.66
CA LYS A 978 19.56 12.55 -7.41
C LYS A 978 20.44 12.95 -6.22
N ARG A 979 21.76 12.94 -6.38
CA ARG A 979 22.69 13.42 -5.32
C ARG A 979 22.43 14.88 -4.97
N HIS A 980 22.22 15.72 -5.97
CA HIS A 980 21.97 17.16 -5.80
C HIS A 980 20.60 17.42 -5.15
N GLU A 981 19.57 16.67 -5.52
CA GLU A 981 18.24 16.70 -4.90
C GLU A 981 18.30 16.29 -3.43
N GLU A 982 18.95 15.16 -3.10
CA GLU A 982 19.09 14.71 -1.72
C GLU A 982 19.91 15.69 -0.86
N PHE A 983 20.94 16.34 -1.44
CA PHE A 983 21.68 17.40 -0.73
C PHE A 983 20.74 18.54 -0.31
N ILE A 984 19.92 19.06 -1.23
CA ILE A 984 18.96 20.14 -0.94
C ILE A 984 17.91 19.65 0.06
N SER A 985 17.34 18.47 -0.17
CA SER A 985 16.33 17.86 0.69
C SER A 985 16.82 17.67 2.12
N PHE A 986 18.05 17.16 2.29
CA PHE A 986 18.63 16.92 3.60
C PHE A 986 18.88 18.22 4.37
N VAL A 987 19.38 19.29 3.72
CA VAL A 987 19.53 20.61 4.37
C VAL A 987 18.17 21.09 4.90
N GLY A 988 17.10 20.93 4.13
CA GLY A 988 15.75 21.30 4.54
C GLY A 988 15.27 20.53 5.77
N ARG A 989 15.38 19.19 5.73
CA ARG A 989 15.02 18.31 6.86
C ARG A 989 15.83 18.61 8.12
N HIS A 990 17.12 18.87 7.96
CA HIS A 990 18.06 19.01 9.08
C HIS A 990 18.03 20.39 9.75
N ALA A 991 17.74 21.46 9.01
CA ALA A 991 17.80 22.82 9.52
C ALA A 991 16.46 23.56 9.57
N ILE A 992 15.46 23.17 8.76
CA ILE A 992 14.24 23.98 8.55
C ILE A 992 13.00 23.30 9.11
N SER A 993 12.61 22.15 8.56
CA SER A 993 11.32 21.50 8.87
C SER A 993 11.35 20.60 10.11
N ARG A 994 12.45 20.59 10.86
CA ARG A 994 12.56 19.78 12.08
C ARG A 994 11.81 20.42 13.24
N ASP A 995 11.39 19.59 14.18
CA ASP A 995 10.84 20.08 15.45
C ASP A 995 11.86 20.93 16.21
N GLY A 996 11.42 22.11 16.64
CA GLY A 996 12.26 23.04 17.40
C GLY A 996 13.40 23.66 16.58
N ALA A 997 13.22 23.84 15.27
CA ALA A 997 14.27 24.31 14.35
C ALA A 997 15.02 25.55 14.85
N LEU A 998 14.30 26.59 15.32
CA LEU A 998 14.92 27.83 15.82
C LEU A 998 15.88 27.57 17.01
N LYS A 999 15.49 26.70 17.94
CA LYS A 999 16.33 26.33 19.09
C LYS A 999 17.55 25.54 18.61
N PHE A 1000 17.35 24.57 17.72
CA PHE A 1000 18.43 23.78 17.13
C PHE A 1000 19.45 24.65 16.39
N ILE A 1001 18.99 25.62 15.59
CA ILE A 1001 19.82 26.59 14.87
C ILE A 1001 20.68 27.40 15.85
N GLN A 1002 20.08 27.89 16.94
CA GLN A 1002 20.80 28.67 17.96
C GLN A 1002 21.85 27.83 18.69
N GLU A 1003 21.49 26.62 19.15
CA GLU A 1003 22.38 25.72 19.89
C GLU A 1003 23.57 25.26 19.03
N ASN A 1004 23.36 25.04 17.74
CA ASN A 1004 24.38 24.57 16.80
C ASN A 1004 25.06 25.70 16.02
N LYS A 1005 24.71 26.97 16.29
CA LYS A 1005 25.28 28.17 15.64
C LYS A 1005 25.20 28.13 14.10
N ILE A 1006 24.09 27.62 13.56
CA ILE A 1006 23.88 27.50 12.11
C ILE A 1006 23.65 28.89 11.51
N ASP A 1007 24.41 29.26 10.47
CA ASP A 1007 24.23 30.53 9.76
C ASP A 1007 23.11 30.46 8.71
N ILE A 1008 21.93 30.98 9.07
CA ILE A 1008 20.77 31.06 8.18
C ILE A 1008 21.07 31.89 6.93
N LYS A 1009 22.00 32.85 6.96
CA LYS A 1009 22.39 33.59 5.74
C LYS A 1009 23.05 32.68 4.71
N ASN A 1010 23.87 31.71 5.15
CA ASN A 1010 24.47 30.72 4.25
C ASN A 1010 23.43 29.76 3.66
N ILE A 1011 22.40 29.40 4.43
CA ILE A 1011 21.27 28.60 3.95
C ILE A 1011 20.46 29.39 2.90
N LYS A 1012 20.19 30.69 3.13
CA LYS A 1012 19.55 31.55 2.12
C LYS A 1012 20.40 31.69 0.85
N LYS A 1013 21.71 31.88 1.01
CA LYS A 1013 22.68 31.98 -0.10
C LYS A 1013 22.69 30.69 -0.95
N LEU A 1014 22.52 29.51 -0.34
CA LEU A 1014 22.38 28.25 -1.08
C LEU A 1014 21.14 28.27 -1.98
N TRP A 1015 19.97 28.64 -1.42
CA TRP A 1015 18.73 28.71 -2.19
C TRP A 1015 18.84 29.70 -3.36
N ASP A 1016 19.34 30.91 -3.10
CA ASP A 1016 19.61 31.92 -4.13
C ASP A 1016 20.55 31.38 -5.22
N TRP A 1017 21.64 30.73 -4.81
CA TRP A 1017 22.61 30.14 -5.73
C TRP A 1017 21.99 29.05 -6.59
N THR A 1018 21.21 28.14 -6.01
CA THR A 1018 20.53 27.06 -6.75
C THR A 1018 19.55 27.63 -7.77
N LEU A 1019 18.72 28.61 -7.41
CA LEU A 1019 17.78 29.27 -8.33
C LEU A 1019 18.46 29.93 -9.54
N ASN A 1020 19.67 30.45 -9.35
CA ASN A 1020 20.40 31.21 -10.37
C ASN A 1020 21.34 30.34 -11.22
N ASN A 1021 21.85 29.23 -10.69
CA ASN A 1021 22.93 28.45 -11.33
C ASN A 1021 22.52 27.02 -11.73
N VAL A 1022 21.45 26.46 -11.15
CA VAL A 1022 21.00 25.10 -11.45
C VAL A 1022 19.85 25.13 -12.45
N VAL A 1023 19.96 24.29 -13.48
CA VAL A 1023 18.95 24.13 -14.54
C VAL A 1023 18.14 22.85 -14.36
N ASP A 1024 18.72 21.84 -13.74
CA ASP A 1024 18.07 20.55 -13.53
C ASP A 1024 16.84 20.68 -12.65
N ARG A 1025 15.70 20.22 -13.18
CA ARG A 1025 14.39 20.30 -12.54
C ARG A 1025 14.33 19.46 -11.26
N GLU A 1026 14.97 18.28 -11.25
CA GLU A 1026 14.87 17.33 -10.14
C GLU A 1026 15.45 17.91 -8.84
N VAL A 1027 16.50 18.73 -8.93
CA VAL A 1027 17.10 19.40 -7.77
C VAL A 1027 16.09 20.29 -7.04
N PHE A 1028 15.21 20.98 -7.78
CA PHE A 1028 14.23 21.88 -7.18
C PHE A 1028 13.13 21.14 -6.41
N VAL A 1029 12.92 19.85 -6.71
CA VAL A 1029 11.97 18.98 -5.99
C VAL A 1029 12.40 18.80 -4.53
N GLY A 1030 13.71 18.81 -4.26
CA GLY A 1030 14.31 18.70 -2.94
C GLY A 1030 13.92 19.82 -1.96
N PHE A 1031 13.40 20.95 -2.45
CA PHE A 1031 13.03 22.08 -1.59
C PHE A 1031 11.72 21.88 -0.81
N GLY A 1032 11.01 20.76 -0.93
CA GLY A 1032 9.77 20.51 -0.17
C GLY A 1032 9.91 20.74 1.34
N PHE A 1033 11.02 20.28 1.92
CA PHE A 1033 11.36 20.48 3.35
C PHE A 1033 11.82 21.90 3.73
N TRP A 1034 11.89 22.82 2.77
CA TRP A 1034 12.21 24.23 3.02
C TRP A 1034 10.95 25.09 3.11
N MET A 1035 9.80 24.56 2.67
CA MET A 1035 8.57 25.33 2.45
C MET A 1035 7.72 25.50 3.71
N ASP A 1036 8.34 25.55 4.89
CA ASP A 1036 7.65 25.55 6.17
C ASP A 1036 7.65 26.93 6.85
N LYS A 1037 6.46 27.52 7.02
CA LYS A 1037 6.25 28.76 7.76
C LYS A 1037 6.00 28.54 9.25
N GLU A 1038 5.58 27.34 9.68
CA GLU A 1038 5.25 27.02 11.07
C GLU A 1038 6.47 27.19 11.98
N GLN A 1039 7.63 26.69 11.56
CA GLN A 1039 8.90 26.88 12.28
C GLN A 1039 9.45 28.32 12.17
N ASN A 1040 8.95 29.10 11.21
CA ASN A 1040 9.29 30.52 10.98
C ASN A 1040 10.80 30.82 10.86
N VAL A 1041 11.60 29.87 10.36
CA VAL A 1041 13.08 29.98 10.28
C VAL A 1041 13.54 31.23 9.51
N PHE A 1042 12.86 31.58 8.43
CA PHE A 1042 13.28 32.70 7.56
C PHE A 1042 12.71 34.06 7.96
N GLY A 1043 11.73 34.10 8.86
CA GLY A 1043 11.08 35.30 9.42
C GLY A 1043 10.21 36.10 8.43
N ASN A 1044 10.75 36.44 7.25
CA ASN A 1044 10.10 37.28 6.24
C ASN A 1044 9.25 36.45 5.27
N SER A 1045 7.92 36.58 5.38
CA SER A 1045 6.95 35.83 4.57
C SER A 1045 6.99 36.19 3.08
N LYS A 1046 7.25 37.46 2.73
CA LYS A 1046 7.36 37.88 1.33
C LYS A 1046 8.60 37.29 0.65
N TRP A 1047 9.73 37.30 1.37
CA TRP A 1047 10.95 36.67 0.89
C TRP A 1047 10.74 35.16 0.68
N LEU A 1048 10.12 34.48 1.64
CA LEU A 1048 9.81 33.05 1.54
C LEU A 1048 8.88 32.78 0.34
N ALA A 1049 7.78 33.51 0.22
CA ALA A 1049 6.81 33.32 -0.86
C ALA A 1049 7.42 33.53 -2.26
N ASP A 1050 8.29 34.54 -2.44
CA ASP A 1050 8.99 34.73 -3.73
C ASP A 1050 9.89 33.54 -4.07
N HIS A 1051 10.66 33.03 -3.10
CA HIS A 1051 11.55 31.89 -3.32
C HIS A 1051 10.78 30.61 -3.61
N LEU A 1052 9.67 30.38 -2.89
CA LEU A 1052 8.75 29.29 -3.17
C LEU A 1052 8.18 29.37 -4.58
N GLY A 1053 7.68 30.54 -4.99
CA GLY A 1053 7.14 30.75 -6.33
C GLY A 1053 8.18 30.46 -7.43
N ARG A 1054 9.39 30.99 -7.28
CA ARG A 1054 10.50 30.76 -8.23
C ARG A 1054 10.94 29.29 -8.27
N THR A 1055 11.01 28.62 -7.11
CA THR A 1055 11.34 27.19 -7.03
C THR A 1055 10.28 26.35 -7.73
N LEU A 1056 9.00 26.61 -7.45
CA LEU A 1056 7.89 25.87 -8.07
C LEU A 1056 7.85 26.11 -9.59
N GLU A 1057 8.12 27.31 -10.08
CA GLU A 1057 8.22 27.51 -11.53
C GLU A 1057 9.36 26.69 -12.16
N LYS A 1058 10.53 26.65 -11.52
CA LYS A 1058 11.68 25.84 -11.97
C LYS A 1058 11.38 24.34 -11.92
N SER A 1059 10.66 23.89 -10.89
CA SER A 1059 10.24 22.49 -10.74
C SER A 1059 8.95 22.14 -11.48
N LYS A 1060 8.33 23.11 -12.19
CA LYS A 1060 6.96 23.03 -12.72
C LYS A 1060 5.97 22.43 -11.70
N GLY A 1061 6.00 23.01 -10.51
CA GLY A 1061 5.22 22.75 -9.30
C GLY A 1061 5.53 21.44 -8.58
N GLU A 1062 6.52 20.66 -9.00
CA GLU A 1062 6.88 19.39 -8.36
C GLU A 1062 7.75 19.60 -7.11
N ILE A 1063 7.41 18.89 -6.02
CA ILE A 1063 8.14 18.88 -4.75
C ILE A 1063 8.05 17.50 -4.08
N ASN A 1064 9.08 17.12 -3.31
CA ASN A 1064 9.11 15.81 -2.63
C ASN A 1064 8.20 15.75 -1.39
N TRP A 1065 7.84 16.90 -0.82
CA TRP A 1065 6.99 17.04 0.35
C TRP A 1065 6.23 18.37 0.33
N ASP A 1066 4.90 18.31 0.29
CA ASP A 1066 3.99 19.46 0.09
C ASP A 1066 3.27 19.91 1.36
N TYR A 1067 3.35 19.14 2.45
CA TYR A 1067 2.70 19.45 3.72
C TYR A 1067 3.07 20.84 4.27
N GLY A 1068 4.38 21.17 4.28
CA GLY A 1068 4.86 22.47 4.72
C GLY A 1068 4.32 23.60 3.84
N LEU A 1069 4.28 23.38 2.51
CA LEU A 1069 3.73 24.34 1.55
C LEU A 1069 2.26 24.62 1.85
N ILE A 1070 1.42 23.57 1.90
CA ILE A 1070 -0.03 23.67 2.11
C ILE A 1070 -0.35 24.42 3.41
N LYS A 1071 0.29 24.05 4.52
CA LYS A 1071 0.12 24.73 5.82
C LYS A 1071 0.53 26.20 5.80
N SER A 1072 1.51 26.54 4.98
CA SER A 1072 2.02 27.91 4.89
C SER A 1072 1.09 28.84 4.08
N LEU A 1073 0.32 28.29 3.14
CA LEU A 1073 -0.48 29.08 2.19
C LEU A 1073 -1.41 30.13 2.83
N PRO A 1074 -2.17 29.86 3.92
CA PRO A 1074 -3.04 30.87 4.51
C PRO A 1074 -2.26 32.08 5.06
N ALA A 1075 -1.15 31.84 5.76
CA ALA A 1075 -0.32 32.91 6.31
C ALA A 1075 0.41 33.68 5.21
N LEU A 1076 0.84 33.01 4.14
CA LEU A 1076 1.44 33.65 2.98
C LEU A 1076 0.41 34.48 2.22
N ALA A 1077 -0.84 34.01 2.08
CA ALA A 1077 -1.92 34.74 1.41
C ALA A 1077 -2.19 36.10 2.08
N GLU A 1078 -2.10 36.18 3.41
CA GLU A 1078 -2.27 37.43 4.15
C GLU A 1078 -1.08 38.40 3.98
N GLN A 1079 0.14 37.88 3.93
CA GLN A 1079 1.37 38.68 4.04
C GLN A 1079 2.10 38.93 2.71
N ALA A 1080 1.82 38.12 1.70
CA ALA A 1080 2.46 38.10 0.39
C ALA A 1080 1.46 37.61 -0.70
N PRO A 1081 0.37 38.37 -0.95
CA PRO A 1081 -0.76 37.89 -1.75
C PRO A 1081 -0.40 37.62 -3.23
N GLU A 1082 0.41 38.49 -3.86
CA GLU A 1082 0.82 38.31 -5.26
C GLU A 1082 1.74 37.08 -5.43
N GLU A 1083 2.69 36.89 -4.51
CA GLU A 1083 3.56 35.72 -4.51
C GLU A 1083 2.77 34.44 -4.21
N THR A 1084 1.77 34.50 -3.32
CA THR A 1084 0.91 33.35 -3.02
C THR A 1084 0.05 32.95 -4.22
N LEU A 1085 -0.48 33.92 -4.97
CA LEU A 1085 -1.17 33.64 -6.23
C LEU A 1085 -0.26 32.93 -7.24
N ARG A 1086 1.01 33.37 -7.35
CA ARG A 1086 2.02 32.73 -8.20
C ARG A 1086 2.30 31.28 -7.77
N ILE A 1087 2.42 31.03 -6.47
CA ILE A 1087 2.56 29.68 -5.89
C ILE A 1087 1.37 28.79 -6.26
N LEU A 1088 0.13 29.28 -6.03
CA LEU A 1088 -1.09 28.53 -6.32
C LEU A 1088 -1.19 28.17 -7.81
N LYS A 1089 -0.81 29.09 -8.71
CA LYS A 1089 -0.74 28.83 -10.15
C LYS A 1089 0.27 27.72 -10.46
N ALA A 1090 1.52 27.87 -10.03
CA ALA A 1090 2.58 26.90 -10.33
C ALA A 1090 2.26 25.51 -9.75
N TYR A 1091 1.70 25.44 -8.54
CA TYR A 1091 1.37 24.16 -7.92
C TYR A 1091 0.12 23.52 -8.53
N LEU A 1092 -1.02 24.22 -8.53
CA LEU A 1092 -2.29 23.62 -8.94
C LEU A 1092 -2.42 23.47 -10.46
N LEU A 1093 -2.01 24.48 -11.24
CA LEU A 1093 -2.12 24.43 -12.71
C LEU A 1093 -0.94 23.67 -13.34
N ASP A 1094 0.31 24.02 -13.00
CA ASP A 1094 1.46 23.49 -13.74
C ASP A 1094 1.84 22.06 -13.30
N HIS A 1095 1.56 21.68 -12.05
CA HIS A 1095 1.86 20.35 -11.52
C HIS A 1095 0.62 19.47 -11.41
N CYS A 1096 -0.34 19.83 -10.56
CA CYS A 1096 -1.39 18.90 -10.17
C CYS A 1096 -2.35 18.55 -11.32
N LEU A 1097 -2.55 19.45 -12.30
CA LEU A 1097 -3.34 19.16 -13.50
C LEU A 1097 -2.55 18.45 -14.61
N ASN A 1098 -1.23 18.62 -14.68
CA ASN A 1098 -0.42 18.14 -15.80
C ASN A 1098 0.24 16.77 -15.56
N LYS A 1099 0.14 16.20 -14.36
CA LYS A 1099 0.63 14.84 -14.07
C LYS A 1099 -0.52 13.82 -14.07
N PRO A 1100 -0.37 12.66 -14.74
CA PRO A 1100 -1.32 11.55 -14.59
C PRO A 1100 -1.38 11.11 -13.12
N GLU A 1101 -2.57 10.68 -12.71
CA GLU A 1101 -2.93 10.29 -11.33
C GLU A 1101 -1.90 9.33 -10.71
N SER A 1102 -0.91 9.88 -10.01
CA SER A 1102 -0.23 9.12 -8.96
C SER A 1102 -1.13 9.15 -7.73
N PHE A 1103 -1.16 8.07 -6.94
CA PHE A 1103 -1.94 7.98 -5.70
C PHE A 1103 -1.62 9.10 -4.69
N ARG A 1104 -0.50 9.83 -4.87
CA ARG A 1104 -0.10 11.02 -4.09
C ARG A 1104 -0.68 12.35 -4.59
N ASN A 1105 -1.35 12.38 -5.74
CA ASN A 1105 -1.89 13.61 -6.36
C ASN A 1105 -3.41 13.78 -6.15
N SER A 1106 -4.01 13.10 -5.17
CA SER A 1106 -5.38 13.39 -4.74
C SER A 1106 -5.42 14.78 -4.10
N ILE A 1107 -5.64 15.81 -4.92
CA ILE A 1107 -5.81 17.17 -4.43
C ILE A 1107 -7.09 17.23 -3.60
N TYR A 1108 -6.95 17.47 -2.31
CA TYR A 1108 -8.08 17.87 -1.48
C TYR A 1108 -8.24 19.38 -1.62
N VAL A 1109 -9.19 19.81 -2.46
CA VAL A 1109 -9.46 21.24 -2.71
C VAL A 1109 -9.69 22.04 -1.41
N ASP A 1110 -10.15 21.36 -0.37
CA ASP A 1110 -10.36 21.92 0.97
C ASP A 1110 -9.09 22.50 1.60
N ASP A 1111 -7.93 21.93 1.31
CA ASP A 1111 -6.64 22.40 1.81
C ASP A 1111 -6.27 23.80 1.27
N PHE A 1112 -6.84 24.18 0.11
CA PHE A 1112 -6.55 25.45 -0.56
C PHE A 1112 -7.63 26.51 -0.32
N LEU A 1113 -8.85 26.10 0.09
CA LEU A 1113 -10.00 27.02 0.25
C LEU A 1113 -9.68 28.20 1.17
N SER A 1114 -8.94 27.99 2.25
CA SER A 1114 -8.57 29.05 3.19
C SER A 1114 -7.74 30.14 2.50
N ALA A 1115 -6.71 29.74 1.74
CA ALA A 1115 -5.84 30.69 1.03
C ALA A 1115 -6.61 31.46 -0.06
N PHE A 1116 -7.45 30.77 -0.85
CA PHE A 1116 -8.30 31.42 -1.85
C PHE A 1116 -9.28 32.42 -1.21
N ASN A 1117 -9.91 32.06 -0.09
CA ASN A 1117 -10.82 32.96 0.63
C ASN A 1117 -10.11 34.20 1.16
N VAL A 1118 -8.92 34.05 1.73
CA VAL A 1118 -8.10 35.19 2.20
C VAL A 1118 -7.75 36.12 1.05
N LEU A 1119 -7.22 35.58 -0.05
CA LEU A 1119 -6.83 36.36 -1.23
C LEU A 1119 -8.03 37.10 -1.83
N TYR A 1120 -9.16 36.42 -1.99
CA TYR A 1120 -10.35 37.02 -2.60
C TYR A 1120 -11.02 38.07 -1.70
N LYS A 1121 -11.11 37.81 -0.39
CA LYS A 1121 -11.76 38.73 0.56
C LYS A 1121 -10.96 40.01 0.79
N ASN A 1122 -9.63 39.89 0.91
CA ASN A 1122 -8.74 41.01 1.23
C ASN A 1122 -8.18 41.70 -0.02
N GLY A 1123 -8.31 41.09 -1.20
CA GLY A 1123 -7.85 41.62 -2.47
C GLY A 1123 -8.63 42.84 -2.96
N ASP A 1124 -7.95 43.69 -3.72
CA ASP A 1124 -8.57 44.71 -4.55
C ASP A 1124 -9.29 44.07 -5.75
N ASP A 1125 -9.89 44.91 -6.61
CA ASP A 1125 -10.67 44.41 -7.75
C ASP A 1125 -9.80 43.65 -8.77
N ASP A 1126 -8.52 44.01 -8.90
CA ASP A 1126 -7.56 43.30 -9.77
C ASP A 1126 -7.22 41.91 -9.22
N MET A 1127 -6.91 41.79 -7.93
CA MET A 1127 -6.66 40.50 -7.28
C MET A 1127 -7.88 39.58 -7.34
N LYS A 1128 -9.09 40.12 -7.09
CA LYS A 1128 -10.33 39.34 -7.21
C LYS A 1128 -10.54 38.81 -8.62
N LEU A 1129 -10.26 39.62 -9.63
CA LEU A 1129 -10.33 39.20 -11.03
C LEU A 1129 -9.31 38.08 -11.34
N LYS A 1130 -8.05 38.23 -10.91
CA LYS A 1130 -7.01 37.20 -11.07
C LYS A 1130 -7.38 35.87 -10.40
N ILE A 1131 -8.00 35.93 -9.22
CA ILE A 1131 -8.48 34.73 -8.51
C ILE A 1131 -9.67 34.10 -9.24
N TYR A 1132 -10.62 34.90 -9.71
CA TYR A 1132 -11.74 34.43 -10.53
C TYR A 1132 -11.25 33.72 -11.79
N GLU A 1133 -10.25 34.28 -12.47
CA GLU A 1133 -9.60 33.70 -13.64
C GLU A 1133 -8.92 32.37 -13.32
N LEU A 1134 -8.18 32.30 -12.21
CA LEU A 1134 -7.54 31.05 -11.76
C LEU A 1134 -8.57 29.96 -11.44
N ILE A 1135 -9.64 30.28 -10.70
CA ILE A 1135 -10.71 29.32 -10.39
C ILE A 1135 -11.38 28.83 -11.68
N ASN A 1136 -11.66 29.74 -12.62
CA ASN A 1136 -12.22 29.39 -13.91
C ASN A 1136 -11.31 28.42 -14.68
N GLU A 1137 -10.01 28.69 -14.73
CA GLU A 1137 -9.04 27.85 -15.44
C GLU A 1137 -8.87 26.48 -14.76
N LEU A 1138 -8.84 26.43 -13.43
CA LEU A 1138 -8.79 25.20 -12.66
C LEU A 1138 -10.02 24.31 -12.90
N ILE A 1139 -11.22 24.89 -12.96
CA ILE A 1139 -12.45 24.15 -13.29
C ILE A 1139 -12.44 23.70 -14.75
N LEU A 1140 -12.07 24.59 -15.68
CA LEU A 1140 -12.05 24.26 -17.11
C LEU A 1140 -11.10 23.10 -17.42
N LYS A 1141 -9.93 23.04 -16.77
CA LYS A 1141 -8.91 22.02 -17.02
C LYS A 1141 -9.00 20.82 -16.07
N GLY A 1142 -9.43 21.03 -14.83
CA GLY A 1142 -9.46 20.03 -13.75
C GLY A 1142 -10.83 19.48 -13.38
N GLY A 1143 -11.89 20.05 -13.94
CA GLY A 1143 -13.26 19.59 -13.76
C GLY A 1143 -13.76 19.63 -12.32
N SER A 1144 -14.45 18.55 -11.94
CA SER A 1144 -15.17 18.44 -10.66
C SER A 1144 -14.33 18.58 -9.40
N ARG A 1145 -13.02 18.35 -9.47
CA ARG A 1145 -12.08 18.50 -8.34
C ARG A 1145 -12.06 19.91 -7.77
N PHE A 1146 -12.36 20.92 -8.59
CA PHE A 1146 -12.26 22.33 -8.22
C PHE A 1146 -13.60 23.04 -8.06
N TRP A 1147 -14.73 22.35 -8.25
CA TRP A 1147 -16.06 22.99 -8.18
C TRP A 1147 -16.32 23.68 -6.85
N LYS A 1148 -15.77 23.18 -5.75
CA LYS A 1148 -15.94 23.77 -4.41
C LYS A 1148 -15.31 25.16 -4.29
N LEU A 1149 -14.31 25.50 -5.11
CA LEU A 1149 -13.73 26.86 -5.14
C LEU A 1149 -14.75 27.93 -5.54
N LYS A 1150 -15.88 27.56 -6.18
CA LYS A 1150 -16.97 28.50 -6.49
C LYS A 1150 -17.55 29.16 -5.24
N GLU A 1151 -17.54 28.48 -4.11
CA GLU A 1151 -18.01 29.00 -2.82
C GLU A 1151 -17.26 30.28 -2.42
N VAL A 1152 -15.99 30.42 -2.81
CA VAL A 1152 -15.16 31.62 -2.56
C VAL A 1152 -15.78 32.86 -3.22
N ILE A 1153 -16.31 32.69 -4.43
CA ILE A 1153 -16.93 33.77 -5.23
C ILE A 1153 -18.37 34.01 -4.74
N GLU A 1154 -19.15 32.95 -4.51
CA GLU A 1154 -20.56 33.02 -4.16
C GLU A 1154 -20.81 33.62 -2.76
N ASN A 1155 -20.04 33.21 -1.75
CA ASN A 1155 -20.18 33.71 -0.37
C ASN A 1155 -19.90 35.21 -0.23
N SER A 1156 -19.19 35.81 -1.20
CA SER A 1156 -18.92 37.24 -1.24
C SER A 1156 -20.10 38.07 -1.79
N LYS A 1157 -20.93 37.47 -2.67
CA LYS A 1157 -22.11 38.13 -3.25
C LYS A 1157 -23.29 38.22 -2.27
N ILE A 1158 -23.36 37.34 -1.28
CA ILE A 1158 -24.40 37.32 -0.24
C ILE A 1158 -24.24 38.48 0.78
N LYS A 1159 -23.10 39.20 0.77
CA LYS A 1159 -22.81 40.32 1.66
C LYS A 1159 -22.85 41.71 1.01
N LYS A 1160 -23.31 41.84 -0.23
CA LYS A 1160 -23.51 43.14 -0.91
C LYS A 1160 -24.98 43.53 -0.98
#